data_AF-A0A6N9YNJ4-F1
#
_entry.id   AF-A0A6N9YNJ4-F1
#
_cell.length_a   1.000
_cell.length_b   1.000
_cell.length_c   1.000
_cell.angle_alpha   90.00
_cell.angle_beta   90.00
_cell.angle_gamma   90.00
#
_symmetry.space_group_name_H-M   'P 1'
#
loop_
_entity.id
_entity.type
_entity.pdbx_description
1 polymer ?
#
loop_
_entity_poly.entity_id
_entity_poly.type
_entity_poly.pdbx_seq_one_letter_code
_entity_poly.pdbx_strand_id
1 'polypeptide(L)'
;MRRNRPLTFAPLSLLPAGALLATSFIAAVPSAADPPPYPQSPTATGYGGAAATEHPLATQAAMDALDAGGNAIDAAITASAVQSVVRPFSGGIGGGGYLHIYLEDTDEFVVIDHRSAGAASFDENALVDPLTGEDYDEEVRTNSGPAFGVPGVVKAWEEAIADYGSGVLTFEDILQPAIDVAASGFIADENYIREVSENADRFCIFPATAAIYLDSGCAVPAVGSLVTNADLAATLELIADHGSTVFYDGEIADAVVDTINDPETVPTPPFDVLEGDLALTDFTGYQTYQYQPVSVDYRGYQVYGAPPSSSGGTTVGQALKILEGYDLAAAAPEEALHYYLEASRHAFADQGAYLGDPTTYSGTIPVDGLLSDNYAEQVRQRITENGVQRVINPADPWPFDADPNHPVAILPAAGGNALNTDFSGLANGSSWAADDAFTTTNSAGTASSVEIQGETGEIHLDPGQYSYARADSSMTPTANSELLVRFKIDDFGGDRRLRFWLRSDEWNNSTSPHNGYAVEINSADDTVRFIRTRDGNAVHGLASFPHVRSTDWQWLRFSVDGDQLTMRIWPDDEPEPRQEWTGELTDTSVSGSGSLLVAGIELSGASSGGGFSVDDVRVTELDPAAIREPFAGVADDSTWDSTGLFSTQFGNGASNPGVGAAIDVQDEVGRLSLDTSRYSYARAQSLTPELLDSELLVKVNVRDLGDDRRLRLWLRGDEWNTLVAPNYGYGIEIRSTTDPAVDNVRLLRVRHGNSPYTLTSTRRDLSTGALWLRFRVNGNGISARVWDDGDPEPLDWTFQRTDLEVTEPGSLMIGGIESTGSGSGGEFLLEDLTLFDHDAIRDSHPPAASSQTSGTTAGTTAGGTSVGDDPDAEDASHSTIHLTVTDADGNVVAYTHTLSAIGGNGMVVPGYGFLLNNELSGRTPTNAPVGHPNGPRGGMRPVSTQAPTIVMHNGEPVMALGSPGGGTIVTTVLQVLINTLDLGMSLPDAVAAPRLSQRNHSALGQTLVEPEFTLEPEYQALRERGHDFFVTGLSYGIGAVNAVAFLPDGRVQAVSEPMRRGGGSAMVETPSP
;
A
#
# COMPACT_ATOMS: atom_id res chain seq x y z
N MET A 1 -13.53 -64.73 -63.82
CA MET A 1 -12.51 -65.56 -64.49
C MET A 1 -11.19 -64.79 -64.50
N ARG A 2 -10.08 -65.46 -64.13
CA ARG A 2 -8.67 -65.31 -64.59
C ARG A 2 -8.32 -63.96 -65.27
N ARG A 3 -7.38 -63.12 -64.84
CA ARG A 3 -5.96 -63.26 -64.39
C ARG A 3 -5.15 -62.24 -65.23
N ASN A 4 -4.18 -61.55 -64.62
CA ASN A 4 -2.83 -61.14 -65.11
C ASN A 4 -2.50 -59.68 -64.80
N ARG A 5 -1.32 -59.24 -64.33
CA ARG A 5 -0.02 -59.85 -63.95
C ARG A 5 0.89 -58.73 -63.29
N PRO A 6 2.11 -59.00 -62.77
CA PRO A 6 2.67 -58.46 -61.51
C PRO A 6 4.07 -57.79 -61.66
N LEU A 7 4.76 -57.49 -60.53
CA LEU A 7 6.23 -57.51 -60.28
C LEU A 7 6.47 -57.40 -58.73
N THR A 8 6.84 -58.48 -57.99
CA THR A 8 8.17 -58.87 -57.39
C THR A 8 8.79 -57.85 -56.40
N PHE A 9 9.21 -58.10 -55.14
CA PHE A 9 9.86 -59.23 -54.41
C PHE A 9 9.44 -59.27 -52.90
N ALA A 10 9.71 -60.38 -52.19
CA ALA A 10 9.39 -60.69 -50.76
C ALA A 10 10.67 -61.19 -50.00
N PRO A 11 10.69 -61.63 -48.70
CA PRO A 11 9.64 -61.70 -47.65
C PRO A 11 10.06 -61.43 -46.15
N LEU A 12 9.02 -61.33 -45.29
CA LEU A 12 8.86 -61.69 -43.84
C LEU A 12 9.74 -61.01 -42.75
N SER A 13 9.19 -60.41 -41.67
CA SER A 13 8.34 -61.08 -40.67
C SER A 13 7.81 -60.14 -39.53
N LEU A 14 6.66 -60.52 -38.95
CA LEU A 14 6.12 -60.31 -37.58
C LEU A 14 5.44 -58.98 -37.12
N LEU A 15 4.17 -59.16 -36.71
CA LEU A 15 3.21 -58.34 -35.92
C LEU A 15 3.72 -58.01 -34.47
N PRO A 16 3.03 -57.18 -33.60
CA PRO A 16 1.60 -56.82 -33.60
C PRO A 16 1.16 -55.38 -33.18
N ALA A 17 -0.09 -55.09 -33.57
CA ALA A 17 -1.21 -54.42 -32.86
C ALA A 17 -1.02 -53.18 -31.94
N GLY A 18 -1.73 -52.10 -32.30
CA GLY A 18 -2.24 -51.07 -31.40
C GLY A 18 -3.53 -50.48 -31.98
N ALA A 19 -4.63 -50.57 -31.25
CA ALA A 19 -5.98 -50.18 -31.66
C ALA A 19 -6.18 -48.66 -31.64
N LEU A 20 -6.78 -48.09 -32.70
CA LEU A 20 -7.35 -46.74 -32.70
C LEU A 20 -8.88 -46.85 -32.58
N LEU A 21 -9.40 -46.44 -31.44
CA LEU A 21 -10.81 -46.13 -31.21
C LEU A 21 -11.10 -44.75 -31.82
N ALA A 22 -11.99 -44.69 -32.80
CA ALA A 22 -12.54 -43.45 -33.33
C ALA A 22 -13.71 -43.01 -32.45
N THR A 23 -13.53 -41.96 -31.65
CA THR A 23 -14.60 -41.22 -30.98
C THR A 23 -15.03 -40.06 -31.88
N SER A 24 -16.30 -40.09 -32.31
CA SER A 24 -16.94 -38.98 -33.02
C SER A 24 -17.15 -37.81 -32.07
N PHE A 25 -16.44 -36.70 -32.28
CA PHE A 25 -16.80 -35.41 -31.71
C PHE A 25 -17.96 -34.83 -32.52
N ILE A 26 -19.16 -34.79 -31.93
CA ILE A 26 -20.19 -33.85 -32.32
C ILE A 26 -19.80 -32.54 -31.65
N ALA A 27 -19.26 -31.59 -32.41
CA ALA A 27 -19.13 -30.22 -31.95
C ALA A 27 -20.55 -29.68 -31.75
N ALA A 28 -20.95 -29.47 -30.50
CA ALA A 28 -22.10 -28.64 -30.20
C ALA A 28 -21.75 -27.22 -30.67
N VAL A 29 -22.44 -26.75 -31.70
CA VAL A 29 -22.45 -25.32 -32.03
C VAL A 29 -23.11 -24.64 -30.84
N PRO A 30 -22.47 -23.66 -30.16
CA PRO A 30 -23.16 -22.91 -29.13
C PRO A 30 -24.38 -22.27 -29.77
N SER A 31 -25.56 -22.52 -29.20
CA SER A 31 -26.76 -21.75 -29.53
C SER A 31 -26.41 -20.28 -29.29
N ALA A 32 -26.71 -19.41 -30.26
CA ALA A 32 -26.66 -17.97 -29.99
C ALA A 32 -27.52 -17.71 -28.75
N ALA A 33 -26.94 -17.03 -27.74
CA ALA A 33 -27.70 -16.54 -26.61
C ALA A 33 -28.82 -15.65 -27.14
N ASP A 34 -30.01 -15.73 -26.54
CA ASP A 34 -31.06 -14.76 -26.81
C ASP A 34 -30.53 -13.35 -26.51
N PRO A 35 -30.89 -12.32 -27.31
CA PRO A 35 -30.42 -10.96 -27.06
C PRO A 35 -30.87 -10.51 -25.65
N PRO A 36 -30.05 -9.68 -24.96
CA PRO A 36 -30.40 -9.19 -23.64
C PRO A 36 -31.74 -8.46 -23.66
N PRO A 37 -32.53 -8.54 -22.57
CA PRO A 37 -33.87 -7.96 -22.51
C PRO A 37 -33.87 -6.44 -22.71
N TYR A 38 -32.75 -5.78 -22.38
CA TYR A 38 -32.52 -4.36 -22.60
C TYR A 38 -31.22 -4.17 -23.41
N PRO A 39 -31.27 -3.58 -24.61
CA PRO A 39 -30.05 -3.29 -25.36
C PRO A 39 -29.25 -2.20 -24.66
N GLN A 40 -28.03 -2.51 -24.24
CA GLN A 40 -27.07 -1.56 -23.67
C GLN A 40 -26.20 -0.94 -24.77
N SER A 41 -25.97 0.37 -24.66
CA SER A 41 -24.96 1.06 -25.45
C SER A 41 -24.02 1.77 -24.48
N PRO A 42 -22.74 1.38 -24.39
CA PRO A 42 -21.81 1.95 -23.42
C PRO A 42 -21.31 3.34 -23.83
N THR A 43 -21.64 3.83 -25.02
CA THR A 43 -21.21 5.14 -25.48
C THR A 43 -22.24 5.76 -26.40
N ALA A 44 -22.59 7.02 -26.15
CA ALA A 44 -23.45 7.83 -26.99
C ALA A 44 -22.84 9.22 -27.18
N THR A 45 -23.07 9.86 -28.33
CA THR A 45 -22.52 11.20 -28.62
C THR A 45 -23.54 12.04 -29.39
N GLY A 46 -23.84 13.23 -28.88
CA GLY A 46 -24.96 14.05 -29.33
C GLY A 46 -24.84 15.51 -28.89
N TYR A 47 -25.96 16.22 -28.81
CA TYR A 47 -26.07 17.61 -28.36
C TYR A 47 -27.21 17.72 -27.35
N GLY A 48 -27.20 18.74 -26.50
CA GLY A 48 -28.17 18.89 -25.42
C GLY A 48 -27.73 18.09 -24.19
N GLY A 49 -28.67 17.44 -23.52
CA GLY A 49 -28.40 16.63 -22.34
C GLY A 49 -27.86 15.23 -22.62
N ALA A 50 -27.31 14.61 -21.59
CA ALA A 50 -26.76 13.26 -21.63
C ALA A 50 -26.83 12.58 -20.26
N ALA A 51 -26.96 11.25 -20.26
CA ALA A 51 -26.98 10.44 -19.05
C ALA A 51 -26.19 9.14 -19.23
N ALA A 52 -25.45 8.76 -18.19
CA ALA A 52 -24.77 7.48 -18.07
C ALA A 52 -25.08 6.82 -16.71
N THR A 53 -25.56 5.58 -16.72
CA THR A 53 -26.01 4.84 -15.53
C THR A 53 -25.71 3.34 -15.67
N GLU A 54 -25.85 2.56 -14.59
CA GLU A 54 -25.62 1.11 -14.61
C GLU A 54 -26.75 0.28 -15.24
N HIS A 55 -27.92 0.88 -15.51
CA HIS A 55 -29.06 0.15 -16.07
C HIS A 55 -29.82 0.95 -17.13
N PRO A 56 -30.16 0.36 -18.30
CA PRO A 56 -30.86 1.06 -19.38
C PRO A 56 -32.17 1.74 -18.98
N LEU A 57 -32.98 1.14 -18.09
CA LEU A 57 -34.21 1.77 -17.60
C LEU A 57 -33.94 3.07 -16.82
N ALA A 58 -32.84 3.14 -16.07
CA ALA A 58 -32.47 4.34 -15.35
C ALA A 58 -31.94 5.42 -16.30
N THR A 59 -31.14 5.03 -17.30
CA THR A 59 -30.69 5.96 -18.35
C THR A 59 -31.89 6.54 -19.10
N GLN A 60 -32.84 5.68 -19.51
CA GLN A 60 -34.03 6.13 -20.22
C GLN A 60 -34.88 7.06 -19.36
N ALA A 61 -35.07 6.76 -18.07
CA ALA A 61 -35.83 7.61 -17.18
C ALA A 61 -35.16 9.00 -16.99
N ALA A 62 -33.83 9.06 -16.95
CA ALA A 62 -33.09 10.32 -16.96
C ALA A 62 -33.36 11.12 -18.24
N MET A 63 -33.28 10.47 -19.40
CA MET A 63 -33.55 11.10 -20.69
C MET A 63 -35.01 11.58 -20.79
N ASP A 64 -35.96 10.78 -20.31
CA ASP A 64 -37.38 11.14 -20.31
C ASP A 64 -37.66 12.36 -19.41
N ALA A 65 -36.94 12.49 -18.30
CA ALA A 65 -37.01 13.68 -17.43
C ALA A 65 -36.45 14.94 -18.12
N LEU A 66 -35.31 14.82 -18.82
CA LEU A 66 -34.76 15.91 -19.63
C LEU A 66 -35.73 16.30 -20.76
N ASP A 67 -36.26 15.33 -21.51
CA ASP A 67 -37.23 15.53 -22.58
C ASP A 67 -38.54 16.17 -22.08
N ALA A 68 -38.90 15.95 -20.82
CA ALA A 68 -40.05 16.57 -20.15
C ALA A 68 -39.79 18.01 -19.67
N GLY A 69 -38.57 18.52 -19.85
CA GLY A 69 -38.15 19.87 -19.46
C GLY A 69 -37.53 19.97 -18.06
N GLY A 70 -37.16 18.84 -17.46
CA GLY A 70 -36.33 18.81 -16.26
C GLY A 70 -34.88 19.19 -16.56
N ASN A 71 -34.14 19.56 -15.52
CA ASN A 71 -32.71 19.84 -15.61
C ASN A 71 -31.88 18.60 -15.21
N ALA A 72 -30.55 18.72 -15.19
CA ALA A 72 -29.65 17.61 -14.85
C ALA A 72 -29.88 17.06 -13.43
N ILE A 73 -30.33 17.90 -12.49
CA ILE A 73 -30.62 17.52 -11.11
C ILE A 73 -31.88 16.66 -11.06
N ASP A 74 -32.97 17.09 -11.71
CA ASP A 74 -34.21 16.32 -11.78
C ASP A 74 -33.95 14.94 -12.41
N ALA A 75 -33.24 14.93 -13.55
CA ALA A 75 -32.92 13.71 -14.28
C ALA A 75 -31.99 12.76 -13.52
N ALA A 76 -30.99 13.28 -12.78
CA ALA A 76 -30.12 12.47 -11.94
C ALA A 76 -30.88 11.80 -10.79
N ILE A 77 -31.85 12.50 -10.19
CA ILE A 77 -32.66 11.96 -9.09
C ILE A 77 -33.67 10.93 -9.62
N THR A 78 -34.32 11.19 -10.76
CA THR A 78 -35.16 10.20 -11.44
C THR A 78 -34.37 8.93 -11.77
N ALA A 79 -33.15 9.06 -12.29
CA ALA A 79 -32.27 7.93 -12.56
C ALA A 79 -31.93 7.15 -11.29
N SER A 80 -31.58 7.84 -10.20
CA SER A 80 -31.26 7.25 -8.90
C SER A 80 -32.46 6.51 -8.30
N ALA A 81 -33.67 7.08 -8.40
CA ALA A 81 -34.91 6.44 -7.96
C ALA A 81 -35.17 5.14 -8.72
N VAL A 82 -35.01 5.14 -10.06
CA VAL A 82 -35.15 3.92 -10.85
C VAL A 82 -34.06 2.89 -10.51
N GLN A 83 -32.80 3.32 -10.31
CA GLN A 83 -31.72 2.42 -9.88
C GLN A 83 -31.99 1.79 -8.50
N SER A 84 -32.71 2.48 -7.61
CA SER A 84 -33.16 1.91 -6.33
C SER A 84 -34.07 0.68 -6.50
N VAL A 85 -34.67 0.51 -7.68
CA VAL A 85 -35.52 -0.64 -8.03
C VAL A 85 -34.75 -1.70 -8.83
N VAL A 86 -33.97 -1.28 -9.85
CA VAL A 86 -33.32 -2.20 -10.81
C VAL A 86 -31.89 -2.63 -10.41
N ARG A 87 -31.28 -1.91 -9.46
CA ARG A 87 -29.97 -2.19 -8.84
C ARG A 87 -30.06 -2.10 -7.30
N PRO A 88 -31.05 -2.75 -6.66
CA PRO A 88 -31.41 -2.49 -5.26
C PRO A 88 -30.32 -2.92 -4.25
N PHE A 89 -29.37 -3.76 -4.67
CA PHE A 89 -28.33 -4.30 -3.82
C PHE A 89 -27.15 -3.35 -3.63
N SER A 90 -26.95 -2.40 -4.55
CA SER A 90 -25.73 -1.59 -4.57
C SER A 90 -25.96 -0.18 -4.01
N GLY A 91 -27.18 0.34 -4.14
CA GLY A 91 -27.63 1.63 -3.59
C GLY A 91 -29.15 1.75 -3.65
N GLY A 92 -29.70 2.65 -2.84
CA GLY A 92 -31.14 2.92 -2.82
C GLY A 92 -31.55 3.82 -1.67
N ILE A 93 -32.86 3.98 -1.43
CA ILE A 93 -33.41 4.86 -0.39
C ILE A 93 -32.97 4.50 1.04
N GLY A 94 -32.51 3.27 1.26
CA GLY A 94 -31.94 2.80 2.54
C GLY A 94 -30.46 3.07 2.74
N GLY A 95 -29.81 3.89 1.90
CA GLY A 95 -28.36 4.19 1.95
C GLY A 95 -27.97 5.66 2.06
N GLY A 96 -26.69 5.94 1.84
CA GLY A 96 -26.08 7.27 1.88
C GLY A 96 -25.01 7.49 0.80
N GLY A 97 -24.52 8.72 0.66
CA GLY A 97 -23.64 9.10 -0.44
C GLY A 97 -23.40 10.60 -0.61
N TYR A 98 -23.01 10.98 -1.83
CA TYR A 98 -22.64 12.35 -2.20
C TYR A 98 -23.18 12.71 -3.58
N LEU A 99 -23.94 13.80 -3.65
CA LEU A 99 -24.45 14.40 -4.89
C LEU A 99 -23.59 15.63 -5.22
N HIS A 100 -22.77 15.54 -6.27
CA HIS A 100 -21.88 16.62 -6.70
C HIS A 100 -22.49 17.31 -7.93
N ILE A 101 -22.83 18.58 -7.78
CA ILE A 101 -23.54 19.41 -8.74
C ILE A 101 -22.61 20.55 -9.19
N TYR A 102 -22.59 20.81 -10.49
CA TYR A 102 -22.12 22.05 -11.08
C TYR A 102 -23.29 22.76 -11.76
N LEU A 103 -23.48 24.04 -11.43
CA LEU A 103 -24.49 24.92 -12.01
C LEU A 103 -23.82 25.91 -12.95
N GLU A 104 -24.14 25.82 -14.25
CA GLU A 104 -23.51 26.63 -15.29
C GLU A 104 -23.92 28.11 -15.20
N ASP A 105 -25.17 28.39 -14.82
CA ASP A 105 -25.71 29.75 -14.81
C ASP A 105 -25.13 30.63 -13.71
N THR A 106 -24.75 30.04 -12.58
CA THR A 106 -24.12 30.70 -11.44
C THR A 106 -22.62 30.45 -11.33
N ASP A 107 -22.05 29.53 -12.12
CA ASP A 107 -20.67 29.04 -12.00
C ASP A 107 -20.37 28.56 -10.56
N GLU A 108 -21.27 27.71 -10.04
CA GLU A 108 -21.24 27.24 -8.65
C GLU A 108 -21.14 25.71 -8.56
N PHE A 109 -20.30 25.24 -7.65
CA PHE A 109 -20.25 23.84 -7.25
C PHE A 109 -20.94 23.62 -5.91
N VAL A 110 -21.70 22.54 -5.82
CA VAL A 110 -22.36 22.12 -4.59
C VAL A 110 -22.16 20.62 -4.40
N VAL A 111 -21.71 20.22 -3.22
CA VAL A 111 -21.71 18.81 -2.80
C VAL A 111 -22.73 18.64 -1.68
N ILE A 112 -23.81 17.91 -1.94
CA ILE A 112 -24.74 17.47 -0.90
C ILE A 112 -24.21 16.15 -0.33
N ASP A 113 -23.60 16.24 0.84
CA ASP A 113 -23.19 15.11 1.66
C ASP A 113 -24.41 14.58 2.42
N HIS A 114 -24.85 13.40 2.01
CA HIS A 114 -25.95 12.67 2.61
C HIS A 114 -25.48 11.29 3.09
N ARG A 115 -24.24 11.23 3.62
CA ARG A 115 -23.70 10.03 4.25
C ARG A 115 -24.62 9.56 5.39
N SER A 116 -24.74 8.24 5.56
CA SER A 116 -25.58 7.71 6.64
C SER A 116 -24.93 8.00 8.00
N ALA A 117 -25.76 8.22 9.02
CA ALA A 117 -25.30 8.57 10.36
C ALA A 117 -25.62 7.44 11.35
N GLY A 118 -24.63 7.00 12.12
CA GLY A 118 -24.85 6.01 13.17
C GLY A 118 -25.73 6.55 14.30
N ALA A 119 -26.28 5.65 15.10
CA ALA A 119 -27.08 6.01 16.27
C ALA A 119 -26.26 6.84 17.27
N ALA A 120 -26.92 7.70 18.04
CA ALA A 120 -26.26 8.46 19.11
C ALA A 120 -25.64 7.55 20.20
N SER A 121 -26.12 6.30 20.30
CA SER A 121 -25.63 5.24 21.20
C SER A 121 -24.40 4.49 20.68
N PHE A 122 -24.03 4.65 19.40
CA PHE A 122 -22.92 3.90 18.80
C PHE A 122 -21.58 4.25 19.49
N ASP A 123 -20.82 3.24 19.91
CA ASP A 123 -19.55 3.42 20.62
C ASP A 123 -18.52 2.34 20.22
N GLU A 124 -17.34 2.36 20.86
CA GLU A 124 -16.27 1.41 20.57
C GLU A 124 -16.64 -0.08 20.82
N ASN A 125 -17.72 -0.35 21.56
CA ASN A 125 -18.16 -1.71 21.86
C ASN A 125 -19.29 -2.18 20.93
N ALA A 126 -19.83 -1.31 20.09
CA ALA A 126 -21.00 -1.62 19.24
C ALA A 126 -20.76 -2.79 18.27
N LEU A 127 -19.50 -3.06 17.91
CA LEU A 127 -19.09 -4.15 17.01
C LEU A 127 -18.15 -5.18 17.65
N VAL A 128 -18.02 -5.14 18.99
CA VAL A 128 -17.12 -6.00 19.77
C VAL A 128 -17.94 -7.02 20.54
N ASP A 129 -17.56 -8.29 20.47
CA ASP A 129 -18.19 -9.34 21.28
C ASP A 129 -17.79 -9.17 22.75
N PRO A 130 -18.76 -8.89 23.66
CA PRO A 130 -18.45 -8.66 25.07
C PRO A 130 -17.93 -9.91 25.79
N LEU A 131 -18.05 -11.11 25.20
CA LEU A 131 -17.54 -12.36 25.77
C LEU A 131 -16.06 -12.57 25.47
N THR A 132 -15.60 -12.16 24.27
CA THR A 132 -14.23 -12.38 23.80
C THR A 132 -13.37 -11.13 23.95
N GLY A 133 -13.98 -9.94 23.86
CA GLY A 133 -13.29 -8.66 23.73
C GLY A 133 -12.70 -8.41 22.34
N GLU A 134 -13.02 -9.27 21.37
CA GLU A 134 -12.62 -9.16 19.97
C GLU A 134 -13.80 -8.68 19.11
N ASP A 135 -13.51 -8.19 17.91
CA ASP A 135 -14.57 -7.87 16.94
C ASP A 135 -15.44 -9.10 16.66
N TYR A 136 -16.74 -8.88 16.50
CA TYR A 136 -17.62 -9.90 15.95
C TYR A 136 -17.12 -10.33 14.55
N ASP A 137 -17.35 -11.60 14.20
CA ASP A 137 -17.07 -12.10 12.86
C ASP A 137 -17.74 -11.22 11.80
N GLU A 138 -17.13 -11.11 10.61
CA GLU A 138 -17.61 -10.22 9.55
C GLU A 138 -19.08 -10.50 9.16
N GLU A 139 -19.49 -11.77 9.13
CA GLU A 139 -20.87 -12.16 8.87
C GLU A 139 -21.85 -11.60 9.91
N VAL A 140 -21.46 -11.56 11.19
CA VAL A 140 -22.29 -11.00 12.26
C VAL A 140 -22.31 -9.48 12.15
N ARG A 141 -21.14 -8.83 12.03
CA ARG A 141 -21.06 -7.35 11.95
C ARG A 141 -21.84 -6.81 10.78
N THR A 142 -21.67 -7.39 9.59
CA THR A 142 -22.29 -6.87 8.36
C THR A 142 -23.81 -7.05 8.33
N ASN A 143 -24.36 -8.06 8.99
CA ASN A 143 -25.78 -8.42 8.87
C ASN A 143 -26.62 -8.09 10.12
N SER A 144 -26.14 -7.18 10.98
CA SER A 144 -26.78 -6.87 12.26
C SER A 144 -27.15 -5.40 12.42
N GLY A 145 -28.05 -5.11 13.36
CA GLY A 145 -28.54 -3.77 13.66
C GLY A 145 -27.44 -2.74 14.00
N PRO A 146 -26.39 -3.05 14.78
CA PRO A 146 -25.34 -2.09 15.12
C PRO A 146 -24.55 -1.53 13.92
N ALA A 147 -24.58 -2.21 12.76
CA ALA A 147 -23.89 -1.74 11.56
C ALA A 147 -24.69 -0.72 10.73
N PHE A 148 -25.95 -0.52 11.06
CA PHE A 148 -26.86 0.34 10.32
C PHE A 148 -26.63 1.83 10.63
N GLY A 149 -26.63 2.66 9.59
CA GLY A 149 -26.73 4.12 9.73
C GLY A 149 -28.06 4.65 9.17
N VAL A 150 -28.57 5.74 9.76
CA VAL A 150 -29.76 6.45 9.28
C VAL A 150 -29.54 6.93 7.82
N PRO A 151 -30.36 6.49 6.85
CA PRO A 151 -30.18 6.78 5.43
C PRO A 151 -30.36 8.25 5.08
N GLY A 152 -29.60 8.74 4.10
CA GLY A 152 -29.63 10.15 3.67
C GLY A 152 -30.28 10.43 2.32
N VAL A 153 -30.47 9.40 1.49
CA VAL A 153 -30.83 9.55 0.07
C VAL A 153 -32.13 10.32 -0.14
N VAL A 154 -33.21 10.01 0.59
CA VAL A 154 -34.52 10.65 0.39
C VAL A 154 -34.47 12.15 0.73
N LYS A 155 -33.77 12.51 1.81
CA LYS A 155 -33.61 13.92 2.20
C LYS A 155 -32.78 14.70 1.18
N ALA A 156 -31.70 14.09 0.68
CA ALA A 156 -30.88 14.69 -0.36
C ALA A 156 -31.65 14.94 -1.65
N TRP A 157 -32.52 14.01 -2.05
CA TRP A 157 -33.39 14.21 -3.22
C TRP A 157 -34.35 15.38 -3.03
N GLU A 158 -35.07 15.42 -1.90
CA GLU A 158 -36.02 16.50 -1.62
C GLU A 158 -35.33 17.88 -1.61
N GLU A 159 -34.19 17.99 -0.94
CA GLU A 159 -33.42 19.23 -0.85
C GLU A 159 -32.83 19.64 -2.21
N ALA A 160 -32.25 18.70 -2.96
CA ALA A 160 -31.69 18.99 -4.28
C ALA A 160 -32.75 19.47 -5.27
N ILE A 161 -33.94 18.87 -5.27
CA ILE A 161 -35.06 19.31 -6.11
C ILE A 161 -35.55 20.68 -5.67
N ALA A 162 -35.69 20.91 -4.36
CA ALA A 162 -36.19 22.16 -3.83
C ALA A 162 -35.25 23.34 -4.11
N ASP A 163 -33.94 23.11 -3.98
CA ASP A 163 -32.92 24.16 -4.09
C ASP A 163 -32.41 24.33 -5.53
N TYR A 164 -32.30 23.25 -6.30
CA TYR A 164 -31.60 23.20 -7.59
C TYR A 164 -32.39 22.53 -8.73
N GLY A 165 -33.59 22.02 -8.49
CA GLY A 165 -34.44 21.43 -9.54
C GLY A 165 -34.95 22.46 -10.55
N SER A 166 -35.43 22.00 -11.70
CA SER A 166 -35.93 22.89 -12.77
C SER A 166 -37.16 23.73 -12.36
N GLY A 167 -37.91 23.26 -11.35
CA GLY A 167 -39.25 23.75 -11.03
C GLY A 167 -40.32 23.37 -12.06
N VAL A 168 -39.98 22.56 -13.07
CA VAL A 168 -40.91 22.03 -14.09
C VAL A 168 -41.49 20.70 -13.63
N LEU A 169 -40.63 19.80 -13.16
CA LEU A 169 -41.02 18.50 -12.64
C LEU A 169 -41.26 18.59 -11.12
N THR A 170 -42.35 17.98 -10.67
CA THR A 170 -42.62 17.83 -9.23
C THR A 170 -41.91 16.61 -8.67
N PHE A 171 -41.84 16.50 -7.34
CA PHE A 171 -41.25 15.31 -6.71
C PHE A 171 -42.01 14.03 -7.08
N GLU A 172 -43.34 14.12 -7.26
CA GLU A 172 -44.19 13.04 -7.78
C GLU A 172 -43.78 12.64 -9.20
N ASP A 173 -43.63 13.61 -10.12
CA ASP A 173 -43.19 13.35 -11.49
C ASP A 173 -41.81 12.66 -11.53
N ILE A 174 -40.90 13.05 -10.64
CA ILE A 174 -39.52 12.53 -10.55
C ILE A 174 -39.50 11.08 -10.05
N LEU A 175 -40.36 10.71 -9.10
CA LEU A 175 -40.41 9.36 -8.53
C LEU A 175 -41.32 8.39 -9.31
N GLN A 176 -42.26 8.90 -10.11
CA GLN A 176 -43.22 8.08 -10.86
C GLN A 176 -42.57 6.98 -11.72
N PRO A 177 -41.45 7.20 -12.45
CA PRO A 177 -40.81 6.15 -13.22
C PRO A 177 -40.35 4.97 -12.35
N ALA A 178 -39.86 5.24 -11.14
CA ALA A 178 -39.44 4.20 -10.21
C ALA A 178 -40.64 3.44 -9.63
N ILE A 179 -41.72 4.15 -9.30
CA ILE A 179 -43.00 3.57 -8.86
C ILE A 179 -43.54 2.60 -9.92
N ASP A 180 -43.59 3.03 -11.18
CA ASP A 180 -44.10 2.25 -12.30
C ASP A 180 -43.27 0.98 -12.54
N VAL A 181 -41.94 1.09 -12.49
CA VAL A 181 -41.02 -0.04 -12.64
C VAL A 181 -41.13 -1.01 -11.47
N ALA A 182 -41.27 -0.52 -10.23
CA ALA A 182 -41.43 -1.37 -9.05
C ALA A 182 -42.76 -2.14 -9.08
N ALA A 183 -43.85 -1.48 -9.48
CA ALA A 183 -45.19 -2.07 -9.54
C ALA A 183 -45.37 -3.03 -10.72
N SER A 184 -44.93 -2.64 -11.91
CA SER A 184 -45.09 -3.43 -13.14
C SER A 184 -44.02 -4.52 -13.30
N GLY A 185 -42.86 -4.29 -12.68
CA GLY A 185 -41.70 -5.15 -12.70
C GLY A 185 -40.75 -4.94 -13.88
N PHE A 186 -39.54 -5.46 -13.72
CA PHE A 186 -38.48 -5.46 -14.73
C PHE A 186 -37.89 -6.86 -14.89
N ILE A 187 -37.19 -7.10 -16.00
CA ILE A 187 -36.53 -8.38 -16.27
C ILE A 187 -35.15 -8.38 -15.62
N ALA A 188 -34.90 -9.34 -14.73
CA ALA A 188 -33.60 -9.51 -14.09
C ALA A 188 -32.53 -9.92 -15.09
N ASP A 189 -31.47 -9.12 -15.21
CA ASP A 189 -30.30 -9.41 -16.03
C ASP A 189 -29.28 -10.30 -15.27
N GLU A 190 -28.18 -10.63 -15.95
CA GLU A 190 -27.13 -11.48 -15.38
C GLU A 190 -26.48 -10.86 -14.13
N ASN A 191 -26.30 -9.54 -14.11
CA ASN A 191 -25.69 -8.86 -12.97
C ASN A 191 -26.61 -8.91 -11.73
N TYR A 192 -27.90 -8.65 -11.92
CA TYR A 192 -28.90 -8.75 -10.86
C TYR A 192 -28.93 -10.16 -10.26
N ILE A 193 -28.99 -11.20 -11.09
CA ILE A 193 -29.02 -12.59 -10.61
C ILE A 193 -27.70 -13.02 -9.98
N ARG A 194 -26.56 -12.50 -10.46
CA ARG A 194 -25.26 -12.71 -9.82
C ARG A 194 -25.27 -12.17 -8.40
N GLU A 195 -25.69 -10.92 -8.18
CA GLU A 195 -25.74 -10.30 -6.85
C GLU A 195 -26.73 -11.02 -5.92
N VAL A 196 -27.88 -11.47 -6.44
CA VAL A 196 -28.80 -12.34 -5.68
C VAL A 196 -28.13 -13.67 -5.34
N SER A 197 -27.42 -14.29 -6.27
CA SER A 197 -26.77 -15.58 -6.07
C SER A 197 -25.64 -15.52 -5.04
N GLU A 198 -24.82 -14.48 -5.09
CA GLU A 198 -23.73 -14.24 -4.13
C GLU A 198 -24.26 -13.99 -2.71
N ASN A 199 -25.52 -13.58 -2.59
CA ASN A 199 -26.17 -13.25 -1.32
C ASN A 199 -27.30 -14.19 -0.92
N ALA A 200 -27.54 -15.28 -1.65
CA ALA A 200 -28.76 -16.08 -1.49
C ALA A 200 -28.89 -16.68 -0.08
N ASP A 201 -27.81 -17.22 0.47
CA ASP A 201 -27.80 -17.80 1.82
C ASP A 201 -28.08 -16.72 2.89
N ARG A 202 -27.55 -15.52 2.68
CA ARG A 202 -27.72 -14.36 3.55
C ARG A 202 -29.14 -13.79 3.47
N PHE A 203 -29.68 -13.62 2.26
CA PHE A 203 -31.05 -13.18 2.02
C PHE A 203 -32.08 -14.18 2.55
N CYS A 204 -31.77 -15.48 2.54
CA CYS A 204 -32.63 -16.52 3.10
C CYS A 204 -32.83 -16.38 4.63
N ILE A 205 -31.93 -15.69 5.33
CA ILE A 205 -32.04 -15.45 6.77
C ILE A 205 -33.25 -14.57 7.10
N PHE A 206 -33.57 -13.61 6.23
CA PHE A 206 -34.57 -12.57 6.45
C PHE A 206 -35.83 -12.85 5.62
N PRO A 207 -36.98 -13.21 6.22
CA PRO A 207 -38.18 -13.59 5.48
C PRO A 207 -38.70 -12.52 4.49
N ALA A 208 -38.64 -11.24 4.88
CA ALA A 208 -39.04 -10.13 4.00
C ALA A 208 -38.13 -10.01 2.77
N THR A 209 -36.82 -10.18 2.95
CA THR A 209 -35.82 -10.17 1.87
C THR A 209 -36.00 -11.35 0.93
N ALA A 210 -36.12 -12.56 1.49
CA ALA A 210 -36.32 -13.78 0.72
C ALA A 210 -37.61 -13.72 -0.13
N ALA A 211 -38.68 -13.09 0.38
CA ALA A 211 -39.96 -12.97 -0.34
C ALA A 211 -39.88 -12.12 -1.61
N ILE A 212 -38.92 -11.19 -1.70
CA ILE A 212 -38.74 -10.32 -2.87
C ILE A 212 -37.71 -10.90 -3.83
N TYR A 213 -36.58 -11.39 -3.30
CA TYR A 213 -35.40 -11.69 -4.11
C TYR A 213 -35.17 -13.17 -4.41
N LEU A 214 -35.84 -14.09 -3.69
CA LEU A 214 -35.65 -15.53 -3.83
C LEU A 214 -36.96 -16.25 -4.17
N ASP A 215 -36.83 -17.38 -4.87
CA ASP A 215 -37.91 -18.33 -5.10
C ASP A 215 -38.18 -19.19 -3.85
N SER A 216 -39.29 -19.94 -3.88
CA SER A 216 -39.70 -20.84 -2.80
C SER A 216 -38.56 -21.78 -2.35
N GLY A 217 -38.29 -21.81 -1.04
CA GLY A 217 -37.20 -22.61 -0.49
C GLY A 217 -35.82 -21.97 -0.64
N CYS A 218 -35.76 -20.64 -0.79
CA CYS A 218 -34.53 -19.85 -0.93
C CYS A 218 -33.73 -20.19 -2.20
N ALA A 219 -34.42 -20.50 -3.29
CA ALA A 219 -33.77 -20.75 -4.57
C ALA A 219 -33.49 -19.42 -5.29
N VAL A 220 -32.34 -19.32 -5.97
CA VAL A 220 -32.02 -18.16 -6.81
C VAL A 220 -32.89 -18.19 -8.07
N PRO A 221 -33.62 -17.10 -8.41
CA PRO A 221 -34.38 -17.01 -9.65
C PRO A 221 -33.50 -17.14 -10.89
N ALA A 222 -34.08 -17.57 -12.01
CA ALA A 222 -33.34 -17.61 -13.27
C ALA A 222 -33.11 -16.21 -13.87
N VAL A 223 -32.01 -16.02 -14.59
CA VAL A 223 -31.83 -14.85 -15.49
C VAL A 223 -33.01 -14.76 -16.44
N GLY A 224 -33.55 -13.56 -16.62
CA GLY A 224 -34.76 -13.32 -17.41
C GLY A 224 -36.08 -13.41 -16.61
N SER A 225 -36.02 -13.68 -15.31
CA SER A 225 -37.21 -13.63 -14.43
C SER A 225 -37.76 -12.20 -14.32
N LEU A 226 -39.09 -12.07 -14.24
CA LEU A 226 -39.74 -10.79 -13.92
C LEU A 226 -39.67 -10.56 -12.41
N VAL A 227 -39.09 -9.44 -12.00
CA VAL A 227 -39.00 -8.99 -10.61
C VAL A 227 -40.02 -7.88 -10.40
N THR A 228 -40.83 -7.98 -9.34
CA THR A 228 -41.80 -6.96 -8.93
C THR A 228 -41.60 -6.66 -7.45
N ASN A 229 -41.79 -5.41 -7.04
CA ASN A 229 -41.70 -5.00 -5.64
C ASN A 229 -42.81 -4.00 -5.32
N ALA A 230 -44.02 -4.52 -5.04
CA ALA A 230 -45.20 -3.70 -4.77
C ALA A 230 -45.08 -2.87 -3.49
N ASP A 231 -44.35 -3.36 -2.49
CA ASP A 231 -44.11 -2.66 -1.22
C ASP A 231 -43.20 -1.45 -1.43
N LEU A 232 -42.15 -1.59 -2.25
CA LEU A 232 -41.31 -0.45 -2.63
C LEU A 232 -42.07 0.57 -3.49
N ALA A 233 -42.92 0.10 -4.42
CA ALA A 233 -43.77 1.00 -5.19
C ALA A 233 -44.66 1.86 -4.27
N ALA A 234 -45.35 1.23 -3.31
CA ALA A 234 -46.19 1.93 -2.34
C ALA A 234 -45.37 2.86 -1.43
N THR A 235 -44.13 2.48 -1.08
CA THR A 235 -43.23 3.33 -0.29
C THR A 235 -42.80 4.58 -1.06
N LEU A 236 -42.46 4.43 -2.35
CA LEU A 236 -42.11 5.55 -3.21
C LEU A 236 -43.32 6.46 -3.49
N GLU A 237 -44.53 5.89 -3.63
CA GLU A 237 -45.80 6.66 -3.70
C GLU A 237 -46.00 7.49 -2.42
N LEU A 238 -45.77 6.88 -1.24
CA LEU A 238 -45.90 7.56 0.04
C LEU A 238 -44.91 8.74 0.18
N ILE A 239 -43.66 8.54 -0.27
CA ILE A 239 -42.64 9.60 -0.31
C ILE A 239 -43.02 10.69 -1.31
N ALA A 240 -43.53 10.34 -2.48
CA ALA A 240 -44.01 11.30 -3.48
C ALA A 240 -45.14 12.18 -2.93
N ASP A 241 -46.09 11.58 -2.20
CA ASP A 241 -47.27 12.27 -1.65
C ASP A 241 -46.95 13.17 -0.44
N HIS A 242 -45.97 12.77 0.39
CA HIS A 242 -45.73 13.37 1.70
C HIS A 242 -44.34 13.97 1.89
N GLY A 243 -43.47 13.88 0.88
CA GLY A 243 -42.08 14.32 0.96
C GLY A 243 -41.25 13.46 1.92
N SER A 244 -40.06 13.95 2.28
CA SER A 244 -39.13 13.22 3.15
C SER A 244 -39.66 13.03 4.58
N THR A 245 -40.63 13.84 5.01
CA THR A 245 -41.17 13.80 6.39
C THR A 245 -41.69 12.41 6.76
N VAL A 246 -42.33 11.69 5.83
CA VAL A 246 -42.84 10.34 6.11
C VAL A 246 -41.72 9.30 6.33
N PHE A 247 -40.53 9.59 5.79
CA PHE A 247 -39.32 8.77 5.93
C PHE A 247 -38.59 9.01 7.26
N TYR A 248 -38.58 10.24 7.77
CA TYR A 248 -37.79 10.64 8.95
C TYR A 248 -38.61 10.92 10.23
N ASP A 249 -39.90 11.21 10.11
CA ASP A 249 -40.83 11.51 11.21
C ASP A 249 -42.22 10.89 10.92
N GLY A 250 -42.23 9.66 10.41
CA GLY A 250 -43.44 9.00 9.95
C GLY A 250 -43.36 7.47 10.04
N GLU A 251 -44.32 6.81 9.40
CA GLU A 251 -44.51 5.36 9.53
C GLU A 251 -43.35 4.52 8.97
N ILE A 252 -42.57 5.07 8.02
CA ILE A 252 -41.35 4.41 7.53
C ILE A 252 -40.26 4.44 8.63
N ALA A 253 -40.09 5.57 9.32
CA ALA A 253 -39.09 5.70 10.39
C ALA A 253 -39.35 4.69 11.51
N ASP A 254 -40.61 4.59 11.95
CA ASP A 254 -41.04 3.61 12.95
C ASP A 254 -40.72 2.17 12.50
N ALA A 255 -41.04 1.84 11.24
CA ALA A 255 -40.79 0.50 10.72
C ALA A 255 -39.30 0.15 10.59
N VAL A 256 -38.45 1.11 10.23
CA VAL A 256 -37.00 0.90 10.18
C VAL A 256 -36.44 0.70 11.59
N VAL A 257 -36.87 1.52 12.56
CA VAL A 257 -36.47 1.38 13.97
C VAL A 257 -36.86 0.00 14.51
N ASP A 258 -38.09 -0.45 14.26
CA ASP A 258 -38.55 -1.78 14.65
C ASP A 258 -37.71 -2.89 13.98
N THR A 259 -37.42 -2.76 12.68
CA THR A 259 -36.63 -3.76 11.93
C THR A 259 -35.20 -3.87 12.46
N ILE A 260 -34.57 -2.75 12.82
CA ILE A 260 -33.18 -2.72 13.30
C ILE A 260 -33.07 -3.19 14.75
N ASN A 261 -34.02 -2.83 15.60
CA ASN A 261 -33.99 -3.18 17.02
C ASN A 261 -34.59 -4.56 17.32
N ASP A 262 -35.44 -5.11 16.45
CA ASP A 262 -36.02 -6.46 16.57
C ASP A 262 -36.01 -7.17 15.19
N PRO A 263 -34.83 -7.55 14.68
CA PRO A 263 -34.69 -8.11 13.34
C PRO A 263 -35.38 -9.47 13.21
N GLU A 264 -36.35 -9.58 12.29
CA GLU A 264 -37.03 -10.85 12.00
C GLU A 264 -36.13 -11.79 11.19
N THR A 265 -35.74 -12.92 11.80
CA THR A 265 -34.94 -13.96 11.13
C THR A 265 -35.67 -15.30 11.06
N VAL A 266 -35.14 -16.22 10.24
CA VAL A 266 -35.46 -17.65 10.35
C VAL A 266 -35.15 -18.19 11.76
N PRO A 267 -35.81 -19.26 12.24
CA PRO A 267 -35.68 -19.73 13.63
C PRO A 267 -34.28 -20.17 14.07
N THR A 268 -33.40 -20.53 13.13
CA THR A 268 -32.03 -20.97 13.39
C THR A 268 -31.11 -20.42 12.29
N PRO A 269 -30.73 -19.13 12.36
CA PRO A 269 -29.81 -18.54 11.41
C PRO A 269 -28.41 -19.19 11.55
N PRO A 270 -27.57 -19.16 10.50
CA PRO A 270 -26.23 -19.75 10.54
C PRO A 270 -25.24 -18.98 11.43
N PHE A 271 -25.52 -17.71 11.73
CA PHE A 271 -24.79 -16.83 12.62
C PHE A 271 -25.78 -15.93 13.40
N ASP A 272 -25.30 -15.30 14.46
CA ASP A 272 -26.11 -14.39 15.28
C ASP A 272 -26.40 -13.08 14.53
N VAL A 273 -27.66 -12.64 14.57
CA VAL A 273 -28.08 -11.32 14.09
C VAL A 273 -28.37 -10.46 15.31
N LEU A 274 -27.55 -9.44 15.53
CA LEU A 274 -27.63 -8.59 16.72
C LEU A 274 -28.71 -7.51 16.54
N GLU A 275 -29.42 -7.25 17.64
CA GLU A 275 -30.33 -6.10 17.78
C GLU A 275 -29.52 -4.79 17.73
N GLY A 276 -30.06 -3.77 17.08
CA GLY A 276 -29.55 -2.40 17.18
C GLY A 276 -30.00 -1.68 18.47
N ASP A 277 -29.51 -0.47 18.66
CA ASP A 277 -29.97 0.46 19.71
C ASP A 277 -30.29 1.82 19.08
N LEU A 278 -31.20 1.79 18.11
CA LEU A 278 -31.60 2.94 17.31
C LEU A 278 -32.82 3.61 17.91
N ALA A 279 -32.75 4.92 18.15
CA ALA A 279 -33.88 5.71 18.61
C ALA A 279 -34.56 6.45 17.45
N LEU A 280 -35.87 6.68 17.53
CA LEU A 280 -36.58 7.54 16.57
C LEU A 280 -36.01 8.98 16.54
N THR A 281 -35.36 9.41 17.62
CA THR A 281 -34.63 10.69 17.66
C THR A 281 -33.41 10.73 16.74
N ASP A 282 -32.81 9.58 16.40
CA ASP A 282 -31.73 9.52 15.41
C ASP A 282 -32.26 9.82 14.00
N PHE A 283 -33.48 9.38 13.67
CA PHE A 283 -34.16 9.69 12.41
C PHE A 283 -34.61 11.15 12.32
N THR A 284 -35.35 11.62 13.33
CA THR A 284 -35.86 13.01 13.35
C THR A 284 -34.73 14.04 13.49
N GLY A 285 -33.57 13.65 14.02
CA GLY A 285 -32.36 14.46 14.11
C GLY A 285 -31.46 14.44 12.87
N TYR A 286 -31.73 13.56 11.90
CA TYR A 286 -30.88 13.43 10.71
C TYR A 286 -30.93 14.68 9.82
N GLN A 287 -29.77 15.05 9.27
CA GLN A 287 -29.63 16.11 8.29
C GLN A 287 -28.51 15.79 7.29
N THR A 288 -28.65 16.34 6.10
CA THR A 288 -27.60 16.43 5.08
C THR A 288 -26.70 17.63 5.38
N TYR A 289 -25.59 17.72 4.66
CA TYR A 289 -24.69 18.87 4.70
C TYR A 289 -24.33 19.30 3.28
N GLN A 290 -24.33 20.61 3.03
CA GLN A 290 -23.89 21.17 1.76
C GLN A 290 -22.49 21.75 1.91
N TYR A 291 -21.57 21.37 1.02
CA TYR A 291 -20.19 21.82 1.01
C TYR A 291 -19.78 22.33 -0.37
N GLN A 292 -18.76 23.18 -0.39
CA GLN A 292 -17.95 23.36 -1.58
C GLN A 292 -17.04 22.12 -1.76
N PRO A 293 -16.79 21.69 -3.00
CA PRO A 293 -15.89 20.58 -3.26
C PRO A 293 -14.45 20.88 -2.82
N VAL A 294 -13.66 19.83 -2.57
CA VAL A 294 -12.20 19.97 -2.63
C VAL A 294 -11.77 20.12 -4.08
N SER A 295 -10.76 20.94 -4.33
CA SER A 295 -10.26 21.21 -5.68
C SER A 295 -8.75 21.15 -5.73
N VAL A 296 -8.21 20.58 -6.81
CA VAL A 296 -6.78 20.69 -7.14
C VAL A 296 -6.59 21.18 -8.56
N ASP A 297 -5.58 22.02 -8.76
CA ASP A 297 -5.02 22.26 -10.09
C ASP A 297 -4.10 21.09 -10.46
N TYR A 298 -4.26 20.60 -11.68
CA TYR A 298 -3.44 19.54 -12.26
C TYR A 298 -3.20 19.83 -13.75
N ARG A 299 -1.99 20.30 -14.09
CA ARG A 299 -1.59 20.58 -15.50
C ARG A 299 -2.56 21.50 -16.27
N GLY A 300 -3.15 22.47 -15.59
CA GLY A 300 -4.11 23.42 -16.16
C GLY A 300 -5.57 22.94 -16.17
N TYR A 301 -5.85 21.74 -15.68
CA TYR A 301 -7.20 21.30 -15.33
C TYR A 301 -7.48 21.61 -13.86
N GLN A 302 -8.74 21.91 -13.53
CA GLN A 302 -9.22 21.96 -12.15
C GLN A 302 -10.05 20.71 -11.89
N VAL A 303 -9.63 19.88 -10.94
CA VAL A 303 -10.32 18.64 -10.57
C VAL A 303 -11.04 18.84 -9.26
N TYR A 304 -12.37 18.74 -9.28
CA TYR A 304 -13.25 18.94 -8.13
C TYR A 304 -13.78 17.58 -7.65
N GLY A 305 -13.71 17.33 -6.35
CA GLY A 305 -14.21 16.12 -5.72
C GLY A 305 -14.96 16.37 -4.41
N ALA A 306 -15.68 15.36 -3.94
CA ALA A 306 -16.39 15.43 -2.66
C ALA A 306 -15.40 15.62 -1.49
N PRO A 307 -15.64 16.58 -0.57
CA PRO A 307 -14.82 16.79 0.62
C PRO A 307 -15.11 15.73 1.70
N PRO A 308 -14.31 15.69 2.78
CA PRO A 308 -14.66 14.95 4.00
C PRO A 308 -16.11 15.24 4.44
N SER A 309 -16.95 14.24 4.71
CA SER A 309 -16.64 12.85 5.09
C SER A 309 -16.28 11.88 3.96
N SER A 310 -16.26 12.31 2.70
CA SER A 310 -15.63 11.52 1.65
C SER A 310 -14.11 11.67 1.71
N SER A 311 -13.40 10.55 1.58
CA SER A 311 -11.98 10.52 1.27
C SER A 311 -11.69 10.66 -0.22
N GLY A 312 -12.69 10.44 -1.08
CA GLY A 312 -12.50 10.30 -2.52
C GLY A 312 -11.85 11.52 -3.17
N GLY A 313 -12.40 12.71 -2.95
CA GLY A 313 -11.86 13.94 -3.53
C GLY A 313 -10.44 14.25 -3.05
N THR A 314 -10.20 14.13 -1.75
CA THR A 314 -8.88 14.42 -1.15
C THR A 314 -7.83 13.41 -1.59
N THR A 315 -8.12 12.11 -1.56
CA THR A 315 -7.14 11.07 -1.95
C THR A 315 -6.82 11.12 -3.45
N VAL A 316 -7.83 11.31 -4.31
CA VAL A 316 -7.59 11.53 -5.76
C VAL A 316 -6.76 12.80 -5.98
N GLY A 317 -7.15 13.91 -5.33
CA GLY A 317 -6.44 15.19 -5.45
C GLY A 317 -4.99 15.11 -4.99
N GLN A 318 -4.73 14.46 -3.87
CA GLN A 318 -3.37 14.23 -3.37
C GLN A 318 -2.54 13.40 -4.35
N ALA A 319 -3.08 12.30 -4.87
CA ALA A 319 -2.38 11.48 -5.85
C ALA A 319 -2.04 12.27 -7.12
N LEU A 320 -2.97 13.10 -7.61
CA LEU A 320 -2.71 14.01 -8.74
C LEU A 320 -1.62 15.03 -8.42
N LYS A 321 -1.65 15.65 -7.24
CA LYS A 321 -0.60 16.58 -6.79
C LYS A 321 0.78 15.93 -6.73
N ILE A 322 0.86 14.68 -6.29
CA ILE A 322 2.09 13.88 -6.33
C ILE A 322 2.52 13.66 -7.78
N LEU A 323 1.61 13.21 -8.65
CA LEU A 323 1.87 12.90 -10.05
C LEU A 323 2.26 14.11 -10.90
N GLU A 324 1.84 15.32 -10.53
CA GLU A 324 2.13 16.56 -11.25
C GLU A 324 3.64 16.79 -11.46
N GLY A 325 4.46 16.31 -10.52
CA GLY A 325 5.92 16.39 -10.57
C GLY A 325 6.62 15.43 -11.53
N TYR A 326 5.89 14.56 -12.24
CA TYR A 326 6.42 13.63 -13.23
C TYR A 326 5.84 13.93 -14.62
N ASP A 327 6.63 13.78 -15.69
CA ASP A 327 6.13 13.90 -17.06
C ASP A 327 5.62 12.55 -17.57
N LEU A 328 4.38 12.19 -17.19
CA LEU A 328 3.78 10.89 -17.53
C LEU A 328 3.60 10.70 -19.05
N ALA A 329 3.42 11.78 -19.80
CA ALA A 329 3.24 11.72 -21.25
C ALA A 329 4.56 11.40 -21.98
N ALA A 330 5.70 11.80 -21.42
CA ALA A 330 7.03 11.49 -21.94
C ALA A 330 7.63 10.18 -21.39
N ALA A 331 7.13 9.70 -20.24
CA ALA A 331 7.60 8.48 -19.59
C ALA A 331 7.31 7.21 -20.40
N ALA A 332 8.10 6.15 -20.17
CA ALA A 332 7.74 4.83 -20.66
C ALA A 332 6.44 4.33 -19.98
N PRO A 333 5.59 3.52 -20.63
CA PRO A 333 4.33 3.06 -20.03
C PRO A 333 4.48 2.42 -18.64
N GLU A 334 5.50 1.56 -18.46
CA GLU A 334 5.81 0.93 -17.17
C GLU A 334 6.28 1.93 -16.10
N GLU A 335 6.90 3.04 -16.51
CA GLU A 335 7.34 4.10 -15.62
C GLU A 335 6.17 4.97 -15.18
N ALA A 336 5.28 5.33 -16.12
CA ALA A 336 4.05 6.04 -15.81
C ALA A 336 3.15 5.24 -14.86
N LEU A 337 2.99 3.93 -15.11
CA LEU A 337 2.24 3.05 -14.21
C LEU A 337 2.92 2.88 -12.85
N HIS A 338 4.26 2.83 -12.79
CA HIS A 338 4.97 2.81 -11.53
C HIS A 338 4.67 4.05 -10.69
N TYR A 339 4.76 5.25 -11.26
CA TYR A 339 4.43 6.48 -10.53
C TYR A 339 2.97 6.55 -10.11
N TYR A 340 2.04 6.09 -10.97
CA TYR A 340 0.62 5.93 -10.59
C TYR A 340 0.45 5.03 -9.35
N LEU A 341 1.10 3.86 -9.33
CA LEU A 341 0.99 2.92 -8.23
C LEU A 341 1.60 3.47 -6.94
N GLU A 342 2.77 4.12 -7.00
CA GLU A 342 3.43 4.70 -5.82
C GLU A 342 2.66 5.92 -5.30
N ALA A 343 2.21 6.84 -6.17
CA ALA A 343 1.41 7.98 -5.77
C ALA A 343 0.10 7.54 -5.09
N SER A 344 -0.58 6.54 -5.66
CA SER A 344 -1.76 5.93 -5.04
C SER A 344 -1.43 5.31 -3.69
N ARG A 345 -0.34 4.54 -3.58
CA ARG A 345 0.08 3.92 -2.31
C ARG A 345 0.26 4.97 -1.21
N HIS A 346 0.94 6.08 -1.51
CA HIS A 346 1.18 7.17 -0.55
C HIS A 346 -0.11 7.89 -0.15
N ALA A 347 -0.96 8.22 -1.12
CA ALA A 347 -2.24 8.87 -0.84
C ALA A 347 -3.16 8.00 0.03
N PHE A 348 -3.18 6.68 -0.19
CA PHE A 348 -3.95 5.76 0.66
C PHE A 348 -3.37 5.58 2.07
N ALA A 349 -2.04 5.66 2.23
CA ALA A 349 -1.40 5.67 3.55
C ALA A 349 -1.89 6.86 4.39
N ASP A 350 -1.91 8.05 3.78
CA ASP A 350 -2.37 9.28 4.43
C ASP A 350 -3.88 9.30 4.65
N GLN A 351 -4.66 8.80 3.69
CA GLN A 351 -6.11 8.61 3.82
C GLN A 351 -6.45 7.84 5.10
N GLY A 352 -5.80 6.69 5.31
CA GLY A 352 -6.07 5.81 6.44
C GLY A 352 -5.73 6.45 7.79
N ALA A 353 -4.81 7.41 7.81
CA ALA A 353 -4.32 8.04 9.03
C ALA A 353 -5.07 9.33 9.41
N TYR A 354 -5.46 10.14 8.41
CA TYR A 354 -5.84 11.53 8.66
C TYR A 354 -7.30 11.87 8.34
N LEU A 355 -7.97 11.10 7.49
CA LEU A 355 -9.31 11.46 7.04
C LEU A 355 -10.40 10.96 8.00
N GLY A 356 -11.42 11.80 8.18
CA GLY A 356 -12.52 11.63 9.10
C GLY A 356 -13.73 12.44 8.65
N ASP A 357 -14.78 12.47 9.48
CA ASP A 357 -15.94 13.33 9.26
C ASP A 357 -15.83 14.61 10.11
N PRO A 358 -15.75 15.81 9.49
CA PRO A 358 -15.59 17.08 10.23
C PRO A 358 -16.81 17.47 11.08
N THR A 359 -17.98 16.85 10.88
CA THR A 359 -19.19 17.15 11.66
C THR A 359 -19.24 16.40 12.99
N THR A 360 -18.58 15.25 13.05
CA THR A 360 -18.58 14.35 14.23
C THR A 360 -17.20 14.23 14.86
N TYR A 361 -16.13 14.61 14.15
CA TYR A 361 -14.78 14.72 14.69
C TYR A 361 -14.52 16.09 15.30
N SER A 362 -13.98 16.11 16.52
CA SER A 362 -13.67 17.36 17.23
C SER A 362 -12.29 17.91 16.93
N GLY A 363 -11.41 17.12 16.30
CA GLY A 363 -10.10 17.55 15.85
C GLY A 363 -10.14 18.21 14.46
N THR A 364 -8.97 18.56 13.95
CA THR A 364 -8.80 19.10 12.60
C THR A 364 -8.49 17.97 11.61
N ILE A 365 -8.81 18.16 10.34
CA ILE A 365 -8.42 17.26 9.25
C ILE A 365 -7.49 18.06 8.34
N PRO A 366 -6.25 17.61 8.07
CA PRO A 366 -5.23 18.42 7.40
C PRO A 366 -5.40 18.46 5.87
N VAL A 367 -6.59 18.85 5.38
CA VAL A 367 -6.92 18.82 3.95
C VAL A 367 -6.02 19.75 3.15
N ASP A 368 -5.72 20.95 3.66
CA ASP A 368 -4.89 21.92 2.95
C ASP A 368 -3.44 21.42 2.85
N GLY A 369 -2.94 20.79 3.92
CA GLY A 369 -1.62 20.16 3.93
C GLY A 369 -1.53 19.00 2.94
N LEU A 370 -2.51 18.09 2.95
CA LEU A 370 -2.57 16.93 2.06
C LEU A 370 -2.63 17.31 0.57
N LEU A 371 -3.23 18.45 0.24
CA LEU A 371 -3.41 18.93 -1.14
C LEU A 371 -2.38 19.99 -1.56
N SER A 372 -1.38 20.29 -0.72
CA SER A 372 -0.35 21.29 -1.02
C SER A 372 0.77 20.75 -1.92
N ASP A 373 1.36 21.63 -2.74
CA ASP A 373 2.46 21.29 -3.65
C ASP A 373 3.72 20.86 -2.90
N ASN A 374 4.01 21.52 -1.77
CA ASN A 374 5.19 21.24 -0.96
C ASN A 374 5.06 19.91 -0.20
N TYR A 375 3.86 19.54 0.26
CA TYR A 375 3.65 18.21 0.84
C TYR A 375 3.76 17.12 -0.22
N ALA A 376 3.16 17.32 -1.40
CA ALA A 376 3.32 16.41 -2.52
C ALA A 376 4.80 16.25 -2.91
N GLU A 377 5.59 17.32 -2.81
CA GLU A 377 7.04 17.28 -3.02
C GLU A 377 7.77 16.47 -1.94
N GLN A 378 7.41 16.62 -0.67
CA GLN A 378 7.94 15.77 0.42
C GLN A 378 7.62 14.29 0.17
N VAL A 379 6.41 13.98 -0.27
CA VAL A 379 6.00 12.61 -0.59
C VAL A 379 6.78 12.06 -1.78
N ARG A 380 6.96 12.84 -2.85
CA ARG A 380 7.73 12.41 -4.03
C ARG A 380 9.18 12.05 -3.70
N GLN A 381 9.80 12.67 -2.70
CA GLN A 381 11.15 12.32 -2.25
C GLN A 381 11.24 10.91 -1.63
N ARG A 382 10.09 10.31 -1.28
CA ARG A 382 9.98 8.93 -0.77
C ARG A 382 9.74 7.90 -1.88
N ILE A 383 9.39 8.35 -3.09
CA ILE A 383 9.14 7.49 -4.25
C ILE A 383 10.49 7.17 -4.92
N THR A 384 10.89 5.90 -4.87
CA THR A 384 12.11 5.41 -5.53
C THR A 384 11.81 4.87 -6.93
N GLU A 385 12.82 4.56 -7.73
CA GLU A 385 12.65 3.95 -9.07
C GLU A 385 12.07 2.52 -9.04
N ASN A 386 12.04 1.89 -7.85
CA ASN A 386 11.54 0.53 -7.63
C ASN A 386 10.39 0.51 -6.62
N GLY A 387 9.40 -0.35 -6.84
CA GLY A 387 8.24 -0.59 -5.97
C GLY A 387 8.49 -1.64 -4.87
N VAL A 388 9.65 -1.60 -4.20
CA VAL A 388 10.05 -2.65 -3.24
C VAL A 388 9.30 -2.59 -1.90
N GLN A 389 8.71 -1.44 -1.56
CA GLN A 389 7.99 -1.26 -0.30
C GLN A 389 6.55 -1.76 -0.43
N ARG A 390 6.21 -2.82 0.30
CA ARG A 390 4.88 -3.45 0.25
C ARG A 390 3.80 -2.57 0.88
N VAL A 391 4.07 -2.11 2.10
CA VAL A 391 3.20 -1.19 2.85
C VAL A 391 4.06 -0.05 3.34
N ILE A 392 3.52 1.16 3.27
CA ILE A 392 4.21 2.38 3.69
C ILE A 392 3.41 3.11 4.77
N ASN A 393 4.12 3.83 5.62
CA ASN A 393 3.52 4.70 6.62
C ASN A 393 3.18 6.07 6.03
N PRO A 394 2.12 6.73 6.54
CA PRO A 394 1.78 8.10 6.17
C PRO A 394 2.95 9.07 6.41
N ALA A 395 3.03 10.15 5.63
CA ALA A 395 3.91 11.28 5.93
C ALA A 395 3.20 12.27 6.87
N ASP A 396 3.88 13.32 7.33
CA ASP A 396 3.31 14.34 8.22
C ASP A 396 2.84 15.57 7.42
N PRO A 397 1.52 15.74 7.17
CA PRO A 397 0.99 16.88 6.42
C PRO A 397 0.82 18.14 7.28
N TRP A 398 0.88 18.05 8.61
CA TRP A 398 0.52 19.15 9.51
C TRP A 398 1.35 20.43 9.34
N PRO A 399 2.67 20.37 9.08
CA PRO A 399 3.45 21.58 8.80
C PRO A 399 2.95 22.33 7.57
N PHE A 400 2.49 21.61 6.55
CA PHE A 400 1.99 22.17 5.30
C PHE A 400 0.53 22.62 5.40
N ASP A 401 -0.25 22.02 6.29
CA ASP A 401 -1.60 22.48 6.61
C ASP A 401 -1.57 23.85 7.30
N ALA A 402 -0.58 24.07 8.18
CA ALA A 402 -0.39 25.35 8.84
C ALA A 402 0.19 26.44 7.91
N ASP A 403 1.07 26.05 6.98
CA ASP A 403 1.63 26.91 5.93
C ASP A 403 1.86 26.07 4.66
N PRO A 404 1.03 26.20 3.60
CA PRO A 404 1.22 25.46 2.36
C PRO A 404 2.57 25.70 1.67
N ASN A 405 3.26 26.79 2.02
CA ASN A 405 4.60 27.10 1.52
C ASN A 405 5.72 26.66 2.48
N HIS A 406 5.40 25.85 3.50
CA HIS A 406 6.39 25.33 4.43
C HIS A 406 7.56 24.71 3.63
N PRO A 407 8.82 25.10 3.92
CA PRO A 407 9.97 24.57 3.20
C PRO A 407 10.00 23.05 3.22
N VAL A 408 10.28 22.44 2.08
CA VAL A 408 10.39 20.98 2.00
C VAL A 408 11.71 20.58 2.64
N ALA A 409 11.64 19.79 3.71
CA ALA A 409 12.82 19.13 4.25
C ALA A 409 13.31 18.10 3.21
N ILE A 410 14.50 18.29 2.65
CA ILE A 410 15.11 17.30 1.74
C ILE A 410 15.29 16.00 2.53
N LEU A 411 14.53 14.97 2.17
CA LEU A 411 14.68 13.64 2.73
C LEU A 411 15.95 13.00 2.12
N PRO A 412 16.78 12.33 2.94
CA PRO A 412 17.83 11.46 2.40
C PRO A 412 17.18 10.38 1.52
N ALA A 413 17.89 9.87 0.52
CA ALA A 413 17.41 8.73 -0.25
C ALA A 413 17.03 7.58 0.70
N ALA A 414 16.06 6.74 0.32
CA ALA A 414 15.53 5.66 1.16
C ALA A 414 16.64 4.72 1.66
N GLY A 415 17.16 5.02 2.85
CA GLY A 415 18.31 4.37 3.46
C GLY A 415 18.54 4.91 4.88
N GLY A 416 19.22 4.13 5.72
CA GLY A 416 19.49 4.49 7.12
C GLY A 416 20.57 5.57 7.17
N ASN A 417 20.35 6.64 7.95
CA ASN A 417 21.33 7.71 8.07
C ASN A 417 22.57 7.21 8.81
N ALA A 418 23.67 7.01 8.07
CA ALA A 418 24.95 6.64 8.65
C ALA A 418 25.70 7.87 9.20
N LEU A 419 25.43 9.06 8.64
CA LEU A 419 25.85 10.35 9.17
C LEU A 419 24.75 11.40 8.89
N ASN A 420 24.39 12.20 9.88
CA ASN A 420 23.55 13.39 9.67
C ASN A 420 24.06 14.50 10.59
N THR A 421 24.66 15.53 10.01
CA THR A 421 25.09 16.70 10.77
C THR A 421 24.82 17.97 9.99
N ASP A 422 24.23 18.94 10.67
CA ASP A 422 24.31 20.35 10.32
C ASP A 422 25.26 21.05 11.30
N PHE A 423 25.62 22.29 11.01
CA PHE A 423 26.49 23.09 11.87
C PHE A 423 25.69 24.12 12.69
N SER A 424 24.37 23.95 12.79
CA SER A 424 23.48 24.87 13.47
C SER A 424 23.66 24.82 14.99
N GLY A 425 23.55 25.97 15.66
CA GLY A 425 23.73 26.05 17.12
C GLY A 425 25.18 25.91 17.62
N LEU A 426 26.14 25.62 16.74
CA LEU A 426 27.57 25.57 17.07
C LEU A 426 28.22 26.96 17.11
N ALA A 427 29.16 27.16 18.03
CA ALA A 427 29.77 28.46 18.28
C ALA A 427 30.86 28.80 17.25
N ASN A 428 30.83 30.03 16.71
CA ASN A 428 31.89 30.51 15.80
C ASN A 428 33.31 30.28 16.34
N GLY A 429 34.18 29.73 15.49
CA GLY A 429 35.57 29.38 15.80
C GLY A 429 35.74 28.02 16.49
N SER A 430 34.67 27.26 16.74
CA SER A 430 34.80 25.86 17.17
C SER A 430 35.27 24.98 16.00
N SER A 431 35.87 23.83 16.31
CA SER A 431 36.18 22.82 15.31
C SER A 431 34.90 22.09 14.88
N TRP A 432 34.88 21.49 13.69
CA TRP A 432 33.82 20.55 13.27
C TRP A 432 33.71 19.33 14.22
N ALA A 433 34.69 19.11 15.09
CA ALA A 433 34.68 18.09 16.13
C ALA A 433 33.84 18.45 17.37
N ALA A 434 33.09 19.56 17.37
CA ALA A 434 32.37 20.04 18.55
C ALA A 434 31.25 19.09 19.02
N ASP A 435 30.62 18.36 18.10
CA ASP A 435 29.54 17.39 18.37
C ASP A 435 29.94 15.95 18.06
N ASP A 436 31.25 15.65 18.10
CA ASP A 436 31.84 14.33 17.81
C ASP A 436 31.55 13.76 16.40
N ALA A 437 30.82 14.46 15.53
CA ALA A 437 30.49 14.05 14.16
C ALA A 437 31.70 13.95 13.22
N PHE A 438 32.75 14.73 13.49
CA PHE A 438 33.99 14.73 12.73
C PHE A 438 35.23 14.76 13.64
N THR A 439 36.35 14.21 13.15
CA THR A 439 37.68 14.55 13.66
C THR A 439 38.42 15.37 12.62
N THR A 440 39.16 16.41 13.03
CA THR A 440 39.78 17.36 12.09
C THR A 440 41.30 17.35 12.17
N THR A 441 41.97 17.50 11.03
CA THR A 441 43.43 17.58 10.93
C THR A 441 43.84 18.61 9.88
N ASN A 442 44.79 19.48 10.21
CA ASN A 442 45.27 20.54 9.31
C ASN A 442 46.80 20.50 9.16
N SER A 443 47.33 21.11 8.09
CA SER A 443 48.78 21.21 7.89
C SER A 443 49.49 21.93 9.04
N ALA A 444 50.39 21.21 9.73
CA ALA A 444 51.12 21.74 10.88
C ALA A 444 51.94 23.00 10.53
N GLY A 445 51.74 24.08 11.30
CA GLY A 445 52.50 25.34 11.14
C GLY A 445 51.97 26.28 10.05
N THR A 446 50.78 26.01 9.49
CA THR A 446 50.06 26.89 8.55
C THR A 446 48.83 27.51 9.22
N ALA A 447 48.20 28.52 8.58
CA ALA A 447 46.95 29.11 9.04
C ALA A 447 45.69 28.33 8.59
N SER A 448 45.84 27.18 7.94
CA SER A 448 44.69 26.36 7.49
C SER A 448 43.87 25.83 8.67
N SER A 449 42.55 25.86 8.56
CA SER A 449 41.62 25.43 9.61
C SER A 449 40.39 24.70 9.07
N VAL A 450 39.76 23.92 9.95
CA VAL A 450 38.43 23.33 9.76
C VAL A 450 37.61 23.78 10.96
N GLU A 451 36.77 24.79 10.77
CA GLU A 451 36.10 25.54 11.84
C GLU A 451 34.64 25.88 11.50
N ILE A 452 33.87 26.27 12.51
CA ILE A 452 32.50 26.76 12.34
C ILE A 452 32.49 28.28 12.21
N GLN A 453 31.82 28.82 11.20
CA GLN A 453 31.56 30.25 11.06
C GLN A 453 30.12 30.48 10.60
N GLY A 454 29.37 31.28 11.37
CA GLY A 454 28.01 31.66 11.02
C GLY A 454 27.07 30.45 10.85
N GLU A 455 27.21 29.45 11.73
CA GLU A 455 26.45 28.19 11.69
C GLU A 455 26.74 27.31 10.46
N THR A 456 27.90 27.52 9.81
CA THR A 456 28.34 26.72 8.66
C THR A 456 29.76 26.20 8.88
N GLY A 457 30.11 25.07 8.26
CA GLY A 457 31.42 24.48 8.34
C GLY A 457 32.37 25.08 7.30
N GLU A 458 33.47 25.67 7.75
CA GLU A 458 34.48 26.29 6.88
C GLU A 458 35.76 25.45 6.81
N ILE A 459 36.25 25.22 5.60
CA ILE A 459 37.58 24.69 5.31
C ILE A 459 38.46 25.82 4.79
N HIS A 460 39.26 26.43 5.68
CA HIS A 460 40.18 27.50 5.31
C HIS A 460 41.56 26.95 4.93
N LEU A 461 42.13 27.45 3.84
CA LEU A 461 43.43 27.05 3.30
C LEU A 461 44.40 28.22 3.25
N ASP A 462 45.56 28.04 3.87
CA ASP A 462 46.70 28.97 3.79
C ASP A 462 47.26 29.01 2.34
N PRO A 463 47.71 30.17 1.83
CA PRO A 463 48.24 30.32 0.47
C PRO A 463 49.47 29.45 0.14
N GLY A 464 50.12 28.82 1.13
CA GLY A 464 51.23 27.90 0.91
C GLY A 464 50.91 26.74 -0.05
N GLN A 465 51.89 26.38 -0.89
CA GLN A 465 51.75 25.20 -1.75
C GLN A 465 51.65 23.92 -0.89
N TYR A 466 50.65 23.09 -1.17
CA TYR A 466 50.30 21.87 -0.43
C TYR A 466 49.73 22.10 0.97
N SER A 467 49.28 23.32 1.29
CA SER A 467 48.44 23.57 2.47
C SER A 467 47.16 22.74 2.35
N TYR A 468 46.77 22.08 3.44
CA TYR A 468 45.57 21.25 3.47
C TYR A 468 44.84 21.33 4.81
N ALA A 469 43.56 21.02 4.74
CA ALA A 469 42.66 20.92 5.87
C ALA A 469 41.70 19.77 5.58
N ARG A 470 41.47 18.87 6.54
CA ARG A 470 40.67 17.66 6.33
C ARG A 470 39.87 17.26 7.56
N ALA A 471 38.80 16.52 7.32
CA ALA A 471 37.94 15.95 8.34
C ALA A 471 37.60 14.49 8.03
N ASP A 472 37.56 13.65 9.07
CA ASP A 472 37.08 12.27 9.05
C ASP A 472 35.75 12.22 9.77
N SER A 473 34.70 11.68 9.14
CA SER A 473 33.41 11.49 9.80
C SER A 473 33.47 10.38 10.85
N SER A 474 32.83 10.58 11.99
CA SER A 474 32.58 9.57 13.02
C SER A 474 31.30 8.78 12.70
N MET A 475 31.26 8.15 11.52
CA MET A 475 30.14 7.31 11.07
C MET A 475 30.51 5.83 11.06
N THR A 476 29.49 4.97 11.14
CA THR A 476 29.67 3.54 10.82
C THR A 476 30.09 3.39 9.35
N PRO A 477 31.16 2.63 9.04
CA PRO A 477 31.56 2.39 7.65
C PRO A 477 30.44 1.71 6.84
N THR A 478 30.16 2.24 5.66
CA THR A 478 29.07 1.78 4.78
C THR A 478 29.62 1.21 3.48
N ALA A 479 28.97 0.16 2.96
CA ALA A 479 29.36 -0.44 1.67
C ALA A 479 28.71 0.28 0.49
N ASN A 480 27.41 0.54 0.58
CA ASN A 480 26.66 1.30 -0.41
C ASN A 480 26.19 2.57 0.27
N SER A 481 26.64 3.72 -0.21
CA SER A 481 26.33 4.99 0.44
C SER A 481 26.18 6.14 -0.50
N GLU A 482 25.35 7.07 -0.07
CA GLU A 482 25.10 8.31 -0.76
C GLU A 482 25.37 9.49 0.17
N LEU A 483 26.15 10.43 -0.33
CA LEU A 483 26.38 11.73 0.27
C LEU A 483 25.41 12.74 -0.32
N LEU A 484 24.67 13.44 0.52
CA LEU A 484 24.06 14.71 0.21
C LEU A 484 24.77 15.80 1.02
N VAL A 485 25.25 16.85 0.35
CA VAL A 485 25.98 17.93 1.00
C VAL A 485 25.72 19.26 0.32
N ARG A 486 25.54 20.30 1.13
CA ARG A 486 25.48 21.68 0.67
C ARG A 486 26.89 22.27 0.72
N PHE A 487 27.34 22.94 -0.35
CA PHE A 487 28.68 23.52 -0.41
C PHE A 487 28.72 24.81 -1.23
N LYS A 488 29.78 25.61 -1.05
CA LYS A 488 30.14 26.73 -1.94
C LYS A 488 31.64 26.97 -1.95
N ILE A 489 32.10 27.72 -2.96
CA ILE A 489 33.48 28.21 -3.05
C ILE A 489 33.50 29.65 -2.52
N ASP A 490 34.30 29.95 -1.50
CA ASP A 490 34.30 31.29 -0.90
C ASP A 490 34.89 32.36 -1.83
N ASP A 491 35.92 31.99 -2.57
CA ASP A 491 36.58 32.86 -3.52
C ASP A 491 37.20 32.10 -4.71
N PHE A 492 37.18 32.75 -5.87
CA PHE A 492 37.86 32.24 -7.06
C PHE A 492 39.34 32.66 -7.06
N GLY A 493 40.24 31.68 -7.01
CA GLY A 493 41.70 31.86 -7.05
C GLY A 493 42.45 30.58 -6.65
N GLY A 494 43.74 30.48 -7.01
CA GLY A 494 44.57 29.28 -6.76
C GLY A 494 44.08 28.00 -7.48
N ASP A 495 44.88 26.93 -7.49
CA ASP A 495 44.41 25.55 -7.82
C ASP A 495 44.03 24.90 -6.49
N ARG A 496 42.80 25.18 -6.03
CA ARG A 496 42.27 24.61 -4.79
C ARG A 496 41.25 23.56 -5.09
N ARG A 497 41.29 22.47 -4.33
CA ARG A 497 40.43 21.32 -4.55
C ARG A 497 39.71 20.93 -3.29
N LEU A 498 38.39 20.84 -3.37
CA LEU A 498 37.53 20.24 -2.37
C LEU A 498 37.22 18.80 -2.81
N ARG A 499 37.40 17.86 -1.89
CA ARG A 499 37.16 16.43 -2.14
C ARG A 499 36.23 15.87 -1.09
N PHE A 500 35.19 15.19 -1.56
CA PHE A 500 34.32 14.36 -0.73
C PHE A 500 34.55 12.91 -1.11
N TRP A 501 35.09 12.12 -0.19
CA TRP A 501 35.38 10.71 -0.40
C TRP A 501 34.35 9.81 0.29
N LEU A 502 33.84 8.81 -0.43
CA LEU A 502 32.97 7.74 0.06
C LEU A 502 33.67 6.39 -0.04
N ARG A 503 33.15 5.41 0.72
CA ARG A 503 33.75 4.07 0.91
C ARG A 503 35.24 4.15 1.24
N SER A 504 35.58 5.11 2.10
CA SER A 504 36.97 5.42 2.41
C SER A 504 37.42 4.81 3.72
N ASP A 505 38.61 4.22 3.71
CA ASP A 505 39.28 3.73 4.91
C ASP A 505 40.05 4.88 5.60
N GLU A 506 41.21 4.60 6.19
CA GLU A 506 42.03 5.65 6.79
C GLU A 506 42.84 6.45 5.77
N TRP A 507 43.23 7.67 6.14
CA TRP A 507 44.09 8.51 5.32
C TRP A 507 45.46 7.85 5.03
N ASN A 508 45.76 7.63 3.75
CA ASN A 508 47.09 7.24 3.28
C ASN A 508 48.07 8.42 3.27
N ASN A 509 47.62 9.57 2.78
CA ASN A 509 48.42 10.80 2.71
C ASN A 509 47.59 12.00 3.15
N SER A 510 48.10 13.22 2.92
CA SER A 510 47.47 14.46 3.37
C SER A 510 46.00 14.61 2.95
N THR A 511 45.61 14.21 1.73
CA THR A 511 44.27 14.47 1.18
C THR A 511 43.67 13.32 0.38
N SER A 512 44.16 12.10 0.59
CA SER A 512 43.65 10.90 -0.08
C SER A 512 43.70 9.66 0.84
N PRO A 513 42.63 8.82 0.87
CA PRO A 513 42.60 7.57 1.63
C PRO A 513 43.40 6.46 0.97
N HIS A 514 43.57 5.32 1.66
CA HIS A 514 44.16 4.12 1.06
C HIS A 514 43.26 3.54 -0.04
N ASN A 515 41.95 3.49 0.23
CA ASN A 515 40.90 3.07 -0.70
C ASN A 515 39.74 4.07 -0.62
N GLY A 516 39.13 4.39 -1.76
CA GLY A 516 37.92 5.22 -1.79
C GLY A 516 37.62 5.84 -3.15
N TYR A 517 36.38 6.28 -3.32
CA TYR A 517 35.92 7.07 -4.46
C TYR A 517 35.60 8.48 -4.01
N ALA A 518 35.86 9.48 -4.85
CA ALA A 518 35.55 10.87 -4.51
C ALA A 518 35.03 11.69 -5.67
N VAL A 519 34.28 12.72 -5.29
CA VAL A 519 34.00 13.88 -6.12
C VAL A 519 35.01 14.97 -5.79
N GLU A 520 35.72 15.48 -6.81
CA GLU A 520 36.67 16.59 -6.71
C GLU A 520 36.13 17.84 -7.42
N ILE A 521 35.96 18.92 -6.66
CA ILE A 521 35.56 20.25 -7.13
C ILE A 521 36.80 21.15 -7.16
N ASN A 522 37.00 21.86 -8.27
CA ASN A 522 38.16 22.74 -8.47
C ASN A 522 37.77 24.22 -8.49
N SER A 523 38.47 25.07 -7.75
CA SER A 523 38.27 26.53 -7.80
C SER A 523 38.80 27.18 -9.09
N ALA A 524 39.72 26.50 -9.80
CA ALA A 524 40.45 27.06 -10.95
C ALA A 524 39.79 26.77 -12.31
N ASP A 525 38.89 25.81 -12.42
CA ASP A 525 38.24 25.41 -13.67
C ASP A 525 36.76 25.05 -13.48
N ASP A 526 35.98 25.11 -14.56
CA ASP A 526 34.54 24.83 -14.57
C ASP A 526 34.30 23.31 -14.73
N THR A 527 34.91 22.50 -13.85
CA THR A 527 34.73 21.04 -13.87
C THR A 527 34.63 20.42 -12.50
N VAL A 528 33.87 19.32 -12.45
CA VAL A 528 33.85 18.37 -11.33
C VAL A 528 34.35 17.01 -11.82
N ARG A 529 35.01 16.23 -10.96
CA ARG A 529 35.66 14.97 -11.35
C ARG A 529 35.32 13.82 -10.43
N PHE A 530 35.14 12.63 -10.99
CA PHE A 530 35.29 11.39 -10.23
C PHE A 530 36.77 11.03 -10.11
N ILE A 531 37.23 10.77 -8.90
CA ILE A 531 38.58 10.33 -8.59
C ILE A 531 38.56 9.10 -7.67
N ARG A 532 39.68 8.38 -7.61
CA ARG A 532 39.82 7.16 -6.79
C ARG A 532 41.21 7.03 -6.18
N THR A 533 41.31 6.42 -5.02
CA THR A 533 42.52 5.75 -4.52
C THR A 533 42.28 4.27 -4.25
N ARG A 534 43.34 3.47 -4.38
CA ARG A 534 43.30 2.03 -4.13
C ARG A 534 44.66 1.56 -3.64
N ASP A 535 44.69 0.72 -2.61
CA ASP A 535 45.91 0.10 -2.06
C ASP A 535 47.02 1.12 -1.70
N GLY A 536 46.64 2.34 -1.31
CA GLY A 536 47.59 3.42 -1.01
C GLY A 536 48.31 4.04 -2.23
N ASN A 537 47.83 3.79 -3.45
CA ASN A 537 48.35 4.40 -4.68
C ASN A 537 48.00 5.89 -4.81
N ALA A 538 48.59 6.57 -5.80
CA ALA A 538 48.27 7.97 -6.12
C ALA A 538 46.80 8.15 -6.54
N VAL A 539 46.27 9.37 -6.37
CA VAL A 539 44.92 9.73 -6.83
C VAL A 539 44.81 9.56 -8.34
N HIS A 540 43.84 8.76 -8.78
CA HIS A 540 43.54 8.52 -10.19
C HIS A 540 42.24 9.22 -10.56
N GLY A 541 42.25 10.02 -11.63
CA GLY A 541 41.03 10.57 -12.22
C GLY A 541 40.30 9.51 -13.05
N LEU A 542 39.00 9.33 -12.79
CA LEU A 542 38.14 8.39 -13.48
C LEU A 542 37.35 9.07 -14.60
N ALA A 543 36.71 10.20 -14.29
CA ALA A 543 35.89 10.99 -15.23
C ALA A 543 35.89 12.47 -14.87
N SER A 544 35.54 13.34 -15.83
CA SER A 544 35.44 14.80 -15.65
C SER A 544 34.18 15.31 -16.35
N PHE A 545 33.40 16.11 -15.63
CA PHE A 545 32.10 16.64 -16.06
C PHE A 545 32.12 18.18 -16.02
N PRO A 546 31.42 18.87 -16.94
CA PRO A 546 31.30 20.32 -16.91
C PRO A 546 30.49 20.76 -15.69
N HIS A 547 30.97 21.78 -14.97
CA HIS A 547 30.27 22.37 -13.83
C HIS A 547 30.58 23.86 -13.75
N VAL A 548 29.56 24.72 -13.75
CA VAL A 548 29.79 26.17 -13.59
C VAL A 548 30.10 26.45 -12.13
N ARG A 549 31.32 26.91 -11.85
CA ARG A 549 31.72 27.28 -10.48
C ARG A 549 30.91 28.47 -9.97
N SER A 550 30.50 28.38 -8.71
CA SER A 550 29.69 29.41 -8.04
C SER A 550 30.28 29.78 -6.67
N THR A 551 30.07 31.04 -6.27
CA THR A 551 30.25 31.50 -4.89
C THR A 551 28.96 31.42 -4.08
N ASP A 552 27.83 31.16 -4.75
CA ASP A 552 26.54 30.90 -4.11
C ASP A 552 26.45 29.42 -3.71
N TRP A 553 25.55 29.10 -2.79
CA TRP A 553 25.34 27.72 -2.32
C TRP A 553 24.86 26.81 -3.43
N GLN A 554 25.38 25.58 -3.41
CA GLN A 554 25.04 24.50 -4.32
C GLN A 554 24.85 23.22 -3.50
N TRP A 555 24.02 22.32 -4.00
CA TRP A 555 23.92 20.96 -3.48
C TRP A 555 24.74 20.01 -4.33
N LEU A 556 25.36 19.03 -3.69
CA LEU A 556 25.98 17.87 -4.30
C LEU A 556 25.33 16.61 -3.73
N ARG A 557 24.76 15.78 -4.60
CA ARG A 557 24.46 14.38 -4.29
C ARG A 557 25.52 13.50 -4.97
N PHE A 558 26.16 12.62 -4.22
CA PHE A 558 27.16 11.68 -4.72
C PHE A 558 26.88 10.29 -4.16
N SER A 559 26.56 9.33 -5.02
CA SER A 559 26.25 7.96 -4.64
C SER A 559 27.33 7.00 -5.10
N VAL A 560 27.63 6.01 -4.25
CA VAL A 560 28.37 4.80 -4.60
C VAL A 560 27.51 3.59 -4.22
N ASP A 561 26.87 2.99 -5.21
CA ASP A 561 26.00 1.83 -5.06
C ASP A 561 26.58 0.62 -5.83
N GLY A 562 27.08 -0.37 -5.10
CA GLY A 562 27.76 -1.53 -5.67
C GLY A 562 29.01 -1.09 -6.44
N ASP A 563 28.93 -1.17 -7.77
CA ASP A 563 29.96 -0.71 -8.71
C ASP A 563 29.58 0.58 -9.47
N GLN A 564 28.44 1.19 -9.17
CA GLN A 564 27.97 2.42 -9.80
C GLN A 564 28.35 3.66 -8.97
N LEU A 565 28.86 4.67 -9.65
CA LEU A 565 29.12 6.00 -9.13
C LEU A 565 28.21 6.98 -9.86
N THR A 566 27.41 7.74 -9.13
CA THR A 566 26.55 8.77 -9.71
C THR A 566 26.68 10.09 -8.94
N MET A 567 26.60 11.23 -9.63
CA MET A 567 26.56 12.53 -8.98
C MET A 567 25.57 13.50 -9.64
N ARG A 568 24.97 14.37 -8.83
CA ARG A 568 24.17 15.53 -9.24
C ARG A 568 24.63 16.77 -8.50
N ILE A 569 24.69 17.89 -9.21
CA ILE A 569 24.98 19.20 -8.62
C ILE A 569 23.96 20.21 -9.12
N TRP A 570 23.34 20.98 -8.22
CA TRP A 570 22.32 21.99 -8.57
C TRP A 570 22.41 23.23 -7.66
N PRO A 571 21.89 24.40 -8.10
CA PRO A 571 21.78 25.60 -7.28
C PRO A 571 20.88 25.40 -6.06
N ASP A 572 21.22 26.03 -4.94
CA ASP A 572 20.44 25.93 -3.69
C ASP A 572 19.02 26.51 -3.75
N ASP A 573 18.76 27.40 -4.71
CA ASP A 573 17.46 28.02 -4.95
C ASP A 573 16.59 27.27 -5.98
N GLU A 574 17.07 26.11 -6.46
CA GLU A 574 16.35 25.25 -7.40
C GLU A 574 16.05 23.87 -6.77
N PRO A 575 14.92 23.22 -7.12
CA PRO A 575 14.64 21.86 -6.67
C PRO A 575 15.63 20.86 -7.30
N GLU A 576 15.88 19.75 -6.61
CA GLU A 576 16.78 18.71 -7.10
C GLU A 576 16.32 18.15 -8.47
N PRO A 577 17.19 18.11 -9.50
CA PRO A 577 16.88 17.50 -10.78
C PRO A 577 16.63 15.99 -10.64
N ARG A 578 15.44 15.51 -11.02
CA ARG A 578 15.03 14.10 -10.80
C ARG A 578 15.52 13.08 -11.84
N GLN A 579 15.72 13.48 -13.09
CA GLN A 579 16.03 12.56 -14.19
C GLN A 579 17.40 12.75 -14.84
N GLU A 580 18.17 13.78 -14.44
CA GLU A 580 19.45 14.10 -15.07
C GLU A 580 20.59 13.97 -14.06
N TRP A 581 21.44 12.96 -14.22
CA TRP A 581 22.71 12.87 -13.49
C TRP A 581 23.76 13.76 -14.16
N THR A 582 24.48 14.57 -13.36
CA THR A 582 25.62 15.36 -13.85
C THR A 582 26.78 14.45 -14.28
N GLY A 583 26.93 13.29 -13.64
CA GLY A 583 27.90 12.27 -14.03
C GLY A 583 27.56 10.88 -13.51
N GLU A 584 27.81 9.87 -14.35
CA GLU A 584 27.63 8.45 -14.04
C GLU A 584 28.85 7.64 -14.51
N LEU A 585 29.24 6.62 -13.75
CA LEU A 585 30.35 5.73 -14.09
C LEU A 585 30.23 4.39 -13.36
N THR A 586 30.59 3.29 -14.03
CA THR A 586 30.78 1.99 -13.38
C THR A 586 32.26 1.71 -13.08
N ASP A 587 32.61 1.37 -11.84
CA ASP A 587 33.96 0.95 -11.42
C ASP A 587 33.91 -0.10 -10.28
N THR A 588 34.47 -1.29 -10.54
CA THR A 588 34.44 -2.45 -9.62
C THR A 588 35.66 -2.56 -8.71
N SER A 589 36.52 -1.54 -8.66
CA SER A 589 37.89 -1.71 -8.17
C SER A 589 38.07 -1.54 -6.66
N VAL A 590 37.11 -0.95 -5.97
CA VAL A 590 37.03 -0.83 -4.51
C VAL A 590 35.73 -1.51 -4.06
N SER A 591 35.84 -2.47 -3.14
CA SER A 591 34.72 -3.36 -2.77
C SER A 591 34.46 -3.45 -1.26
N GLY A 592 35.15 -2.67 -0.43
CA GLY A 592 34.99 -2.65 1.03
C GLY A 592 34.05 -1.54 1.51
N SER A 593 33.58 -1.64 2.75
CA SER A 593 32.88 -0.54 3.44
C SER A 593 33.85 0.56 3.86
N GLY A 594 33.36 1.79 4.00
CA GLY A 594 34.17 2.91 4.48
C GLY A 594 33.33 4.11 4.89
N SER A 595 34.00 5.14 5.41
CA SER A 595 33.38 6.35 5.95
C SER A 595 33.47 7.52 4.95
N LEU A 596 32.86 8.64 5.30
CA LEU A 596 33.03 9.92 4.59
C LEU A 596 34.32 10.60 5.03
N LEU A 597 35.17 10.96 4.08
CA LEU A 597 36.32 11.82 4.31
C LEU A 597 36.22 13.10 3.49
N VAL A 598 36.49 14.24 4.11
CA VAL A 598 36.43 15.56 3.46
C VAL A 598 37.81 16.20 3.48
N ALA A 599 38.29 16.74 2.36
CA ALA A 599 39.57 17.44 2.32
C ALA A 599 39.58 18.64 1.37
N GLY A 600 40.20 19.72 1.82
CA GLY A 600 40.63 20.86 1.01
C GLY A 600 42.15 20.86 0.81
N ILE A 601 42.63 21.21 -0.39
CA ILE A 601 44.06 21.38 -0.68
C ILE A 601 44.33 22.54 -1.63
N GLU A 602 45.40 23.30 -1.38
CA GLU A 602 45.97 24.30 -2.30
C GLU A 602 47.20 23.71 -3.01
N LEU A 603 47.17 23.60 -4.34
CA LEU A 603 48.24 22.96 -5.13
C LEU A 603 49.19 23.94 -5.83
N SER A 604 48.78 25.20 -5.98
CA SER A 604 49.48 26.19 -6.81
C SER A 604 50.37 27.16 -6.05
N GLY A 605 50.14 27.34 -4.74
CA GLY A 605 50.82 28.35 -3.93
C GLY A 605 50.32 29.77 -4.24
N ALA A 606 49.04 30.03 -3.99
CA ALA A 606 48.34 31.25 -4.38
C ALA A 606 48.86 32.52 -3.67
N SER A 607 48.53 33.70 -4.19
CA SER A 607 48.89 34.99 -3.58
C SER A 607 48.06 35.33 -2.32
N SER A 608 46.95 34.64 -2.12
CA SER A 608 46.03 34.76 -0.98
C SER A 608 45.48 33.39 -0.63
N GLY A 609 45.16 33.17 0.65
CA GLY A 609 44.41 31.99 1.07
C GLY A 609 42.97 32.04 0.54
N GLY A 610 42.19 31.04 0.92
CA GLY A 610 40.77 30.94 0.57
C GLY A 610 40.15 29.69 1.16
N GLY A 611 38.89 29.41 0.83
CA GLY A 611 38.18 28.32 1.48
C GLY A 611 36.97 27.80 0.73
N PHE A 612 36.35 26.83 1.38
CA PHE A 612 35.08 26.25 1.00
C PHE A 612 34.19 26.21 2.24
N SER A 613 32.95 26.66 2.10
CA SER A 613 31.93 26.40 3.10
C SER A 613 31.15 25.14 2.75
N VAL A 614 30.78 24.40 3.77
CA VAL A 614 30.02 23.15 3.73
C VAL A 614 28.95 23.21 4.80
N ASP A 615 27.77 22.69 4.49
CA ASP A 615 26.65 22.57 5.41
C ASP A 615 25.79 21.35 5.06
N ASP A 616 24.87 20.98 5.95
CA ASP A 616 23.92 19.86 5.75
C ASP A 616 24.61 18.58 5.21
N VAL A 617 25.62 18.08 5.93
CA VAL A 617 26.37 16.88 5.51
C VAL A 617 25.62 15.63 5.95
N ARG A 618 25.10 14.89 4.97
CA ARG A 618 24.33 13.66 5.20
C ARG A 618 24.92 12.52 4.41
N VAL A 619 25.16 11.39 5.08
CA VAL A 619 25.54 10.13 4.42
C VAL A 619 24.50 9.09 4.77
N THR A 620 23.88 8.55 3.73
CA THR A 620 22.85 7.53 3.83
C THR A 620 23.44 6.19 3.41
N GLU A 621 23.29 5.17 4.24
CA GLU A 621 23.53 3.79 3.83
C GLU A 621 22.36 3.32 2.97
N LEU A 622 22.66 2.95 1.72
CA LEU A 622 21.66 2.54 0.72
C LEU A 622 21.13 1.11 0.97
N ASP A 623 21.82 0.34 1.83
CA ASP A 623 21.46 -1.03 2.26
C ASP A 623 21.38 -1.16 3.80
N PRO A 624 20.61 -0.33 4.51
CA PRO A 624 20.72 -0.20 5.97
C PRO A 624 20.22 -1.42 6.76
N ALA A 625 19.50 -2.33 6.10
CA ALA A 625 18.73 -3.38 6.77
C ALA A 625 19.51 -4.66 7.01
N ALA A 626 20.85 -4.70 6.96
CA ALA A 626 21.61 -5.94 7.11
C ALA A 626 22.83 -5.80 8.05
N ILE A 627 22.80 -6.48 9.19
CA ILE A 627 23.98 -6.76 10.01
C ILE A 627 24.76 -7.87 9.28
N ARG A 628 25.86 -7.52 8.60
CA ARG A 628 26.62 -8.43 7.73
C ARG A 628 27.96 -8.88 8.32
N GLU A 629 28.22 -10.18 8.18
CA GLU A 629 29.48 -10.90 8.41
C GLU A 629 30.19 -10.69 9.76
N PRO A 630 29.63 -11.22 10.86
CA PRO A 630 30.17 -11.03 12.21
C PRO A 630 31.55 -11.66 12.45
N PHE A 631 32.07 -12.46 11.51
CA PHE A 631 33.30 -13.23 11.64
C PHE A 631 34.40 -12.80 10.65
N ALA A 632 34.11 -11.87 9.73
CA ALA A 632 35.10 -11.37 8.77
C ALA A 632 36.26 -10.66 9.50
N GLY A 633 37.50 -11.00 9.14
CA GLY A 633 38.71 -10.45 9.76
C GLY A 633 38.97 -10.89 11.22
N VAL A 634 38.19 -11.82 11.77
CA VAL A 634 38.38 -12.37 13.12
C VAL A 634 39.40 -13.51 13.08
N ALA A 635 40.37 -13.49 14.00
CA ALA A 635 41.44 -14.50 14.03
C ALA A 635 40.92 -15.89 14.43
N ASP A 636 41.48 -16.94 13.84
CA ASP A 636 41.18 -18.34 14.17
C ASP A 636 41.32 -18.63 15.67
N ASP A 637 40.52 -19.61 16.15
CA ASP A 637 40.39 -20.02 17.56
C ASP A 637 39.82 -18.95 18.50
N SER A 638 39.49 -17.75 18.01
CA SER A 638 38.87 -16.71 18.83
C SER A 638 37.42 -17.08 19.15
N THR A 639 36.98 -16.85 20.39
CA THR A 639 35.57 -17.05 20.77
C THR A 639 34.70 -15.99 20.11
N TRP A 640 33.43 -16.29 19.85
CA TRP A 640 32.54 -15.29 19.24
C TRP A 640 32.34 -14.05 20.13
N ASP A 641 32.59 -14.14 21.44
CA ASP A 641 32.59 -12.96 22.32
C ASP A 641 33.59 -11.88 21.88
N SER A 642 34.68 -12.29 21.21
CA SER A 642 35.73 -11.38 20.74
C SER A 642 35.27 -10.44 19.64
N THR A 643 34.16 -10.74 18.96
CA THR A 643 33.55 -9.86 17.94
C THR A 643 32.80 -8.69 18.58
N GLY A 644 32.47 -8.79 19.87
CA GLY A 644 31.60 -7.84 20.56
C GLY A 644 30.12 -7.94 20.17
N LEU A 645 29.75 -8.85 19.27
CA LEU A 645 28.39 -9.00 18.74
C LEU A 645 27.61 -10.13 19.42
N PHE A 646 28.27 -11.00 20.17
CA PHE A 646 27.65 -12.14 20.83
C PHE A 646 28.11 -12.30 22.28
N SER A 647 27.25 -12.89 23.09
CA SER A 647 27.56 -13.47 24.39
C SER A 647 27.39 -14.98 24.32
N THR A 648 28.44 -15.72 24.63
CA THR A 648 28.50 -17.18 24.46
C THR A 648 28.53 -17.96 25.77
N GLN A 649 28.04 -19.20 25.72
CA GLN A 649 28.16 -20.17 26.81
C GLN A 649 28.17 -21.60 26.26
N PHE A 650 28.94 -22.49 26.87
CA PHE A 650 28.99 -23.90 26.50
C PHE A 650 29.28 -24.80 27.70
N GLY A 651 28.99 -26.09 27.60
CA GLY A 651 29.26 -27.05 28.66
C GLY A 651 28.54 -28.38 28.50
N ASN A 652 28.47 -29.15 29.59
CA ASN A 652 27.83 -30.46 29.64
C ASN A 652 26.78 -30.50 30.77
N GLY A 653 25.52 -30.27 30.38
CA GLY A 653 24.42 -30.03 31.31
C GLY A 653 24.55 -28.69 32.08
N ALA A 654 23.47 -28.30 32.78
CA ALA A 654 23.40 -27.01 33.46
C ALA A 654 24.42 -26.83 34.61
N SER A 655 24.99 -27.92 35.12
CA SER A 655 25.89 -27.93 36.28
C SER A 655 27.39 -28.00 35.96
N ASN A 656 27.79 -28.16 34.69
CA ASN A 656 29.22 -28.22 34.27
C ASN A 656 29.51 -27.29 33.07
N PRO A 657 29.56 -25.96 33.27
CA PRO A 657 29.97 -25.02 32.22
C PRO A 657 31.45 -25.20 31.85
N GLY A 658 31.80 -24.98 30.59
CA GLY A 658 33.18 -24.95 30.09
C GLY A 658 33.80 -26.31 29.75
N VAL A 659 33.05 -27.41 29.81
CA VAL A 659 33.55 -28.77 29.55
C VAL A 659 32.73 -29.44 28.46
N GLY A 660 33.38 -29.96 27.42
CA GLY A 660 32.75 -30.85 26.42
C GLY A 660 32.11 -30.17 25.21
N ALA A 661 32.29 -28.86 25.04
CA ALA A 661 31.86 -28.12 23.84
C ALA A 661 32.78 -26.90 23.63
N ALA A 662 32.72 -26.28 22.46
CA ALA A 662 33.44 -25.04 22.13
C ALA A 662 32.63 -24.17 21.17
N ILE A 663 32.91 -22.87 21.18
CA ILE A 663 32.37 -21.88 20.25
C ILE A 663 33.49 -20.91 19.84
N ASP A 664 33.88 -20.97 18.57
CA ASP A 664 35.06 -20.29 18.05
C ASP A 664 34.92 -19.93 16.57
N VAL A 665 35.85 -19.14 16.04
CA VAL A 665 35.95 -18.79 14.62
C VAL A 665 37.09 -19.58 13.96
N GLN A 666 36.86 -20.10 12.77
CA GLN A 666 37.87 -20.77 11.93
C GLN A 666 37.69 -20.36 10.48
N ASP A 667 38.73 -19.87 9.82
CA ASP A 667 38.66 -19.44 8.42
C ASP A 667 37.52 -18.44 8.17
N GLU A 668 37.30 -17.49 9.10
CA GLU A 668 36.18 -16.52 9.10
C GLU A 668 34.78 -17.17 9.20
N VAL A 669 34.70 -18.43 9.61
CA VAL A 669 33.45 -19.18 9.80
C VAL A 669 33.18 -19.40 11.29
N GLY A 670 31.95 -19.14 11.72
CA GLY A 670 31.53 -19.41 13.09
C GLY A 670 31.35 -20.91 13.32
N ARG A 671 32.04 -21.49 14.32
CA ARG A 671 31.97 -22.91 14.67
C ARG A 671 31.38 -23.15 16.06
N LEU A 672 30.43 -24.09 16.15
CA LEU A 672 29.96 -24.68 17.41
C LEU A 672 30.35 -26.18 17.45
N SER A 673 31.27 -26.55 18.33
CA SER A 673 31.72 -27.94 18.50
C SER A 673 31.10 -28.58 19.75
N LEU A 674 30.61 -29.82 19.61
CA LEU A 674 29.99 -30.62 20.66
C LEU A 674 30.73 -31.96 20.82
N ASP A 675 31.02 -32.37 22.05
CA ASP A 675 31.67 -33.65 22.34
C ASP A 675 30.68 -34.84 22.35
N THR A 676 31.18 -36.01 22.72
CA THR A 676 30.42 -37.27 22.80
C THR A 676 29.40 -37.33 23.94
N SER A 677 29.42 -36.38 24.85
CA SER A 677 28.66 -36.46 26.10
C SER A 677 27.20 -36.10 25.88
N ARG A 678 26.30 -36.84 26.54
CA ARG A 678 24.87 -36.49 26.56
C ARG A 678 24.68 -35.10 27.19
N TYR A 679 23.91 -34.24 26.54
CA TYR A 679 23.65 -32.85 26.91
C TYR A 679 24.87 -31.92 26.84
N SER A 680 25.87 -32.29 26.01
CA SER A 680 26.84 -31.31 25.53
C SER A 680 26.11 -30.22 24.74
N TYR A 681 26.37 -28.94 25.06
CA TYR A 681 25.72 -27.80 24.42
C TYR A 681 26.69 -26.62 24.23
N ALA A 682 26.42 -25.84 23.18
CA ALA A 682 27.03 -24.55 22.91
C ALA A 682 25.93 -23.56 22.51
N ARG A 683 25.98 -22.32 23.00
CA ARG A 683 24.97 -21.30 22.71
C ARG A 683 25.59 -19.90 22.61
N ALA A 684 24.99 -19.07 21.79
CA ALA A 684 25.32 -17.66 21.61
C ALA A 684 24.04 -16.82 21.55
N GLN A 685 24.02 -15.70 22.27
CA GLN A 685 22.98 -14.68 22.15
C GLN A 685 23.59 -13.44 21.52
N SER A 686 22.93 -12.86 20.53
CA SER A 686 23.38 -11.61 19.94
C SER A 686 23.25 -10.45 20.92
N LEU A 687 24.22 -9.54 20.88
CA LEU A 687 24.25 -8.30 21.66
C LEU A 687 23.67 -7.10 20.87
N THR A 688 23.13 -7.35 19.67
CA THR A 688 22.40 -6.36 18.89
C THR A 688 21.09 -5.98 19.59
N PRO A 689 20.48 -4.82 19.26
CA PRO A 689 19.15 -4.48 19.76
C PRO A 689 18.14 -5.60 19.57
N GLU A 690 17.17 -5.69 20.47
CA GLU A 690 16.04 -6.60 20.33
C GLU A 690 15.22 -6.17 19.13
N LEU A 691 15.01 -7.09 18.19
CA LEU A 691 14.30 -6.81 16.95
C LEU A 691 12.88 -7.34 17.05
N LEU A 692 11.91 -6.52 16.67
CA LEU A 692 10.58 -6.95 16.31
C LEU A 692 10.70 -7.58 14.93
N ASP A 693 10.65 -6.85 13.82
CA ASP A 693 10.72 -7.45 12.49
C ASP A 693 12.15 -7.79 12.07
N SER A 694 12.41 -9.08 11.87
CA SER A 694 13.76 -9.58 11.60
C SER A 694 13.79 -10.75 10.63
N GLU A 695 14.88 -10.85 9.88
CA GLU A 695 15.14 -11.97 8.99
C GLU A 695 16.58 -12.44 9.13
N LEU A 696 16.81 -13.74 9.09
CA LEU A 696 18.11 -14.36 9.18
C LEU A 696 18.39 -15.07 7.87
N LEU A 697 19.49 -14.74 7.20
CA LEU A 697 20.08 -15.56 6.16
C LEU A 697 21.36 -16.18 6.71
N VAL A 698 21.53 -17.49 6.54
CA VAL A 698 22.73 -18.18 7.00
C VAL A 698 22.97 -19.44 6.20
N LYS A 699 24.25 -19.72 5.96
CA LYS A 699 24.71 -20.99 5.41
C LYS A 699 25.21 -21.89 6.53
N VAL A 700 24.64 -23.09 6.62
CA VAL A 700 24.90 -24.07 7.69
C VAL A 700 25.56 -25.30 7.11
N ASN A 701 26.66 -25.74 7.71
CA ASN A 701 27.30 -27.01 7.41
C ASN A 701 27.39 -27.89 8.66
N VAL A 702 26.93 -29.14 8.57
CA VAL A 702 26.94 -30.10 9.67
C VAL A 702 28.06 -31.11 9.42
N ARG A 703 29.08 -31.13 10.29
CA ARG A 703 30.17 -32.11 10.21
C ARG A 703 30.01 -33.23 11.23
N ASP A 704 30.33 -34.45 10.78
CA ASP A 704 30.35 -35.68 11.57
C ASP A 704 29.01 -36.09 12.22
N LEU A 705 27.94 -36.31 11.43
CA LEU A 705 26.58 -36.68 11.89
C LEU A 705 26.55 -37.60 13.15
N GLY A 706 25.81 -37.18 14.19
CA GLY A 706 25.75 -37.83 15.51
C GLY A 706 24.45 -38.62 15.77
N ASP A 707 24.25 -39.15 16.98
CA ASP A 707 23.07 -40.00 17.30
C ASP A 707 21.76 -39.18 17.49
N ASP A 708 21.81 -37.92 17.94
CA ASP A 708 20.71 -36.93 17.88
C ASP A 708 21.22 -35.51 18.20
N ARG A 709 21.69 -34.80 17.16
CA ARG A 709 22.21 -33.43 17.28
C ARG A 709 21.26 -32.42 16.70
N ARG A 710 21.17 -31.27 17.38
CA ARG A 710 20.22 -30.23 17.03
C ARG A 710 20.91 -28.89 17.04
N LEU A 711 20.91 -28.21 15.90
CA LEU A 711 21.19 -26.78 15.81
C LEU A 711 19.86 -26.05 15.80
N ARG A 712 19.75 -25.00 16.61
CA ARG A 712 18.58 -24.15 16.73
C ARG A 712 18.97 -22.71 16.51
N LEU A 713 18.27 -22.05 15.60
CA LEU A 713 18.40 -20.62 15.32
C LEU A 713 17.07 -19.99 15.71
N TRP A 714 17.08 -19.08 16.66
CA TRP A 714 15.90 -18.42 17.21
C TRP A 714 15.89 -16.95 16.83
N LEU A 715 14.76 -16.49 16.27
CA LEU A 715 14.40 -15.09 16.12
C LEU A 715 13.40 -14.72 17.23
N ARG A 716 13.52 -13.49 17.75
CA ARG A 716 12.72 -12.97 18.88
C ARG A 716 12.83 -13.80 20.17
N GLY A 717 14.03 -14.30 20.50
CA GLY A 717 14.27 -15.00 21.75
C GLY A 717 14.55 -14.04 22.90
N ASP A 718 13.85 -14.19 24.02
CA ASP A 718 14.12 -13.47 25.27
C ASP A 718 14.61 -14.45 26.34
N GLU A 719 15.77 -14.19 26.95
CA GLU A 719 16.46 -15.00 27.96
C GLU A 719 16.56 -16.52 27.68
N TRP A 720 17.63 -17.17 28.13
CA TRP A 720 17.72 -18.63 27.99
C TRP A 720 16.84 -19.38 29.01
N ASN A 721 15.72 -19.96 28.56
CA ASN A 721 14.85 -20.83 29.38
C ASN A 721 15.44 -22.23 29.63
N THR A 722 16.00 -22.85 28.58
CA THR A 722 16.67 -24.16 28.66
C THR A 722 18.12 -24.05 28.17
N LEU A 723 18.81 -25.19 28.01
CA LEU A 723 20.19 -25.20 27.52
C LEU A 723 20.33 -24.48 26.16
N VAL A 724 19.38 -24.70 25.23
CA VAL A 724 19.44 -24.17 23.85
C VAL A 724 18.06 -23.71 23.33
N ALA A 725 17.17 -23.28 24.22
CA ALA A 725 15.91 -22.64 23.83
C ALA A 725 15.63 -21.43 24.73
N PRO A 726 15.14 -20.32 24.15
CA PRO A 726 14.85 -19.10 24.89
C PRO A 726 13.48 -19.16 25.59
N ASN A 727 13.09 -18.11 26.31
CA ASN A 727 11.67 -17.78 26.44
C ASN A 727 11.18 -17.11 25.15
N TYR A 728 9.90 -17.24 24.86
CA TYR A 728 9.20 -16.50 23.78
C TYR A 728 9.75 -16.59 22.35
N GLY A 729 10.60 -17.56 21.98
CA GLY A 729 11.21 -17.59 20.64
C GLY A 729 10.40 -18.25 19.52
N TYR A 730 10.66 -17.81 18.30
CA TYR A 730 10.41 -18.55 17.06
C TYR A 730 11.73 -19.12 16.57
N GLY A 731 11.77 -20.39 16.24
CA GLY A 731 13.04 -21.03 15.90
C GLY A 731 12.95 -21.94 14.71
N ILE A 732 14.09 -22.19 14.11
CA ILE A 732 14.28 -23.25 13.14
C ILE A 732 15.33 -24.22 13.67
N GLU A 733 15.00 -25.50 13.66
CA GLU A 733 15.84 -26.59 14.16
C GLU A 733 16.28 -27.48 13.00
N ILE A 734 17.59 -27.64 12.86
CA ILE A 734 18.21 -28.65 12.02
C ILE A 734 18.55 -29.83 12.93
N ARG A 735 17.90 -30.98 12.69
CA ARG A 735 18.13 -32.20 13.45
C ARG A 735 18.84 -33.24 12.58
N SER A 736 20.03 -33.61 13.03
CA SER A 736 20.88 -34.64 12.44
C SER A 736 20.96 -35.89 13.33
N THR A 737 20.91 -37.05 12.70
CA THR A 737 20.99 -38.37 13.32
C THR A 737 21.93 -39.30 12.52
N THR A 738 22.21 -40.50 13.04
CA THR A 738 23.02 -41.51 12.34
C THR A 738 22.27 -42.20 11.19
N ASP A 739 20.96 -42.00 11.07
CA ASP A 739 20.15 -42.45 9.94
C ASP A 739 19.65 -41.21 9.17
N PRO A 740 20.30 -40.83 8.05
CA PRO A 740 19.87 -39.69 7.22
C PRO A 740 18.41 -39.77 6.76
N ALA A 741 17.77 -40.95 6.86
CA ALA A 741 16.36 -41.09 6.56
C ALA A 741 15.41 -40.41 7.58
N VAL A 742 15.89 -40.09 8.77
CA VAL A 742 15.08 -39.44 9.83
C VAL A 742 15.53 -38.01 10.16
N ASP A 743 16.51 -37.51 9.43
CA ASP A 743 16.95 -36.11 9.49
C ASP A 743 15.86 -35.16 8.99
N ASN A 744 15.72 -34.02 9.66
CA ASN A 744 14.70 -33.04 9.32
C ASN A 744 15.05 -31.62 9.75
N VAL A 745 14.38 -30.68 9.08
CA VAL A 745 14.32 -29.28 9.49
C VAL A 745 12.93 -28.99 10.04
N ARG A 746 12.86 -28.29 11.17
CA ARG A 746 11.62 -28.01 11.90
C ARG A 746 11.47 -26.54 12.18
N LEU A 747 10.26 -26.02 12.00
CA LEU A 747 9.87 -24.74 12.56
C LEU A 747 9.39 -24.97 14.00
N LEU A 748 9.89 -24.19 14.94
CA LEU A 748 9.68 -24.32 16.38
C LEU A 748 9.04 -23.06 16.97
N ARG A 749 8.33 -23.25 18.07
CA ARG A 749 7.82 -22.19 18.94
C ARG A 749 8.11 -22.49 20.40
N VAL A 750 8.44 -21.46 21.18
CA VAL A 750 8.56 -21.52 22.64
C VAL A 750 7.70 -20.43 23.25
N ARG A 751 6.77 -20.78 24.15
CA ARG A 751 6.08 -19.83 25.03
C ARG A 751 6.85 -19.69 26.34
N HIS A 752 6.62 -18.63 27.11
CA HIS A 752 7.27 -18.42 28.41
C HIS A 752 7.30 -19.67 29.29
N GLY A 753 8.48 -20.04 29.79
CA GLY A 753 8.64 -21.17 30.71
C GLY A 753 8.31 -22.56 30.14
N ASN A 754 7.99 -22.67 28.84
CA ASN A 754 7.63 -23.93 28.19
C ASN A 754 8.81 -24.53 27.40
N SER A 755 8.76 -25.85 27.17
CA SER A 755 9.69 -26.51 26.25
C SER A 755 9.34 -26.18 24.79
N PRO A 756 10.34 -26.15 23.88
CA PRO A 756 10.10 -25.92 22.45
C PRO A 756 9.21 -27.02 21.87
N TYR A 757 8.20 -26.63 21.09
CA TYR A 757 7.35 -27.54 20.33
C TYR A 757 7.43 -27.24 18.84
N THR A 758 7.21 -28.27 18.03
CA THR A 758 7.31 -28.18 16.57
C THR A 758 5.99 -27.67 15.98
N LEU A 759 6.08 -26.58 15.21
CA LEU A 759 4.97 -26.05 14.41
C LEU A 759 4.77 -26.84 13.13
N THR A 760 5.86 -27.13 12.41
CA THR A 760 5.88 -27.94 11.19
C THR A 760 7.29 -28.49 10.95
N SER A 761 7.44 -29.48 10.06
CA SER A 761 8.73 -30.08 9.74
C SER A 761 8.77 -30.64 8.32
N THR A 762 9.93 -30.58 7.69
CA THR A 762 10.20 -31.27 6.42
C THR A 762 11.40 -32.20 6.56
N ARG A 763 11.37 -33.33 5.87
CA ARG A 763 12.49 -34.27 5.83
C ARG A 763 13.62 -33.69 4.98
N ARG A 764 14.86 -33.77 5.45
CA ARG A 764 16.03 -33.34 4.66
C ARG A 764 17.24 -34.23 4.91
N ASP A 765 17.89 -34.67 3.85
CA ASP A 765 19.13 -35.45 3.93
C ASP A 765 20.31 -34.50 4.15
N LEU A 766 20.85 -34.49 5.38
CA LEU A 766 21.93 -33.60 5.79
C LEU A 766 23.33 -34.16 5.48
N SER A 767 23.42 -35.33 4.82
CA SER A 767 24.70 -35.96 4.46
C SER A 767 25.33 -35.42 3.16
N THR A 768 24.64 -34.47 2.50
CA THR A 768 24.88 -34.09 1.09
C THR A 768 25.69 -32.80 0.88
N GLY A 769 25.92 -31.99 1.92
CA GLY A 769 26.68 -30.73 1.81
C GLY A 769 26.18 -29.65 2.77
N ALA A 770 26.61 -28.41 2.54
CA ALA A 770 26.09 -27.24 3.25
C ALA A 770 24.66 -26.90 2.77
N LEU A 771 23.91 -26.23 3.63
CA LEU A 771 22.52 -25.82 3.41
C LEU A 771 22.39 -24.33 3.63
N TRP A 772 21.63 -23.68 2.78
CA TRP A 772 21.19 -22.32 3.04
C TRP A 772 19.87 -22.31 3.77
N LEU A 773 19.73 -21.35 4.68
CA LEU A 773 18.55 -21.12 5.47
C LEU A 773 18.24 -19.64 5.48
N ARG A 774 17.03 -19.30 5.07
CA ARG A 774 16.45 -17.96 5.26
C ARG A 774 15.24 -18.08 6.16
N PHE A 775 15.21 -17.36 7.27
CA PHE A 775 14.17 -17.43 8.28
C PHE A 775 13.71 -16.02 8.65
N ARG A 776 12.43 -15.71 8.49
CA ARG A 776 11.84 -14.38 8.69
C ARG A 776 10.75 -14.45 9.75
N VAL A 777 10.74 -13.45 10.63
CA VAL A 777 9.61 -13.11 11.48
C VAL A 777 9.26 -11.64 11.21
N ASN A 778 8.07 -11.38 10.66
CA ASN A 778 7.58 -10.05 10.31
C ASN A 778 6.12 -9.93 10.79
N GLY A 779 5.84 -8.98 11.68
CA GLY A 779 4.60 -8.90 12.42
C GLY A 779 4.26 -10.25 13.06
N ASN A 780 3.13 -10.83 12.66
CA ASN A 780 2.66 -12.15 13.10
C ASN A 780 3.08 -13.29 12.16
N GLY A 781 3.74 -12.97 11.05
CA GLY A 781 4.16 -13.90 10.00
C GLY A 781 5.51 -14.53 10.26
N ILE A 782 5.59 -15.84 10.09
CA ILE A 782 6.78 -16.67 10.28
C ILE A 782 7.01 -17.45 8.99
N SER A 783 8.14 -17.21 8.35
CA SER A 783 8.47 -17.86 7.07
C SER A 783 9.88 -18.38 7.08
N ALA A 784 10.11 -19.58 6.53
CA ALA A 784 11.45 -20.12 6.37
C ALA A 784 11.59 -20.88 5.06
N ARG A 785 12.72 -20.69 4.38
CA ARG A 785 13.11 -21.50 3.22
C ARG A 785 14.49 -22.09 3.41
N VAL A 786 14.67 -23.29 2.89
CA VAL A 786 15.89 -24.08 3.02
C VAL A 786 16.24 -24.72 1.68
N TRP A 787 17.48 -24.62 1.24
CA TRP A 787 17.96 -25.18 -0.02
C TRP A 787 19.41 -25.66 0.08
N ASP A 788 19.85 -26.51 -0.86
CA ASP A 788 21.24 -27.01 -0.88
C ASP A 788 22.19 -25.94 -1.41
N ASP A 789 23.40 -25.90 -0.85
CA ASP A 789 24.46 -25.03 -1.37
C ASP A 789 24.82 -25.39 -2.82
N GLY A 790 24.82 -24.38 -3.69
CA GLY A 790 25.01 -24.54 -5.13
C GLY A 790 23.71 -24.55 -5.96
N ASP A 791 22.55 -24.71 -5.33
CA ASP A 791 21.24 -24.49 -5.97
C ASP A 791 20.81 -23.02 -5.84
N PRO A 792 20.04 -22.48 -6.82
CA PRO A 792 19.49 -21.13 -6.70
C PRO A 792 18.47 -21.06 -5.55
N GLU A 793 18.40 -19.91 -4.89
CA GLU A 793 17.45 -19.67 -3.81
C GLU A 793 16.00 -19.83 -4.32
N PRO A 794 15.18 -20.70 -3.69
CA PRO A 794 13.81 -20.93 -4.13
C PRO A 794 12.92 -19.71 -3.86
N LEU A 795 12.05 -19.38 -4.80
CA LEU A 795 11.08 -18.30 -4.66
C LEU A 795 10.02 -18.63 -3.60
N ASP A 796 9.59 -19.89 -3.51
CA ASP A 796 8.58 -20.35 -2.56
C ASP A 796 9.17 -20.60 -1.17
N TRP A 797 8.37 -20.31 -0.13
CA TRP A 797 8.73 -20.63 1.25
C TRP A 797 8.57 -22.12 1.55
N THR A 798 9.57 -22.73 2.19
CA THR A 798 9.46 -24.13 2.67
C THR A 798 8.45 -24.24 3.81
N PHE A 799 8.34 -23.21 4.63
CA PHE A 799 7.38 -23.05 5.71
C PHE A 799 6.85 -21.62 5.72
N GLN A 800 5.54 -21.44 5.85
CA GLN A 800 4.90 -20.14 6.03
C GLN A 800 3.71 -20.30 6.97
N ARG A 801 3.61 -19.44 7.99
CA ARG A 801 2.57 -19.51 9.02
C ARG A 801 2.38 -18.17 9.71
N THR A 802 1.17 -17.95 10.23
CA THR A 802 0.85 -16.83 11.13
C THR A 802 0.69 -17.33 12.57
N ASP A 803 1.20 -16.58 13.54
CA ASP A 803 0.99 -16.79 14.98
C ASP A 803 0.55 -15.47 15.62
N LEU A 804 -0.67 -15.41 16.16
CA LEU A 804 -1.28 -14.18 16.69
C LEU A 804 -0.81 -13.84 18.12
N GLU A 805 -0.03 -14.72 18.76
CA GLU A 805 0.54 -14.49 20.10
C GLU A 805 1.92 -13.80 20.06
N VAL A 806 2.21 -13.03 19.01
CA VAL A 806 3.42 -12.20 18.95
C VAL A 806 3.22 -10.97 19.81
N THR A 807 4.09 -10.75 20.79
CA THR A 807 3.90 -9.62 21.70
C THR A 807 5.13 -8.74 21.90
N GLU A 808 6.37 -9.23 21.73
CA GLU A 808 7.56 -8.43 22.09
C GLU A 808 8.76 -8.65 21.13
N PRO A 809 9.65 -7.64 20.95
CA PRO A 809 10.95 -7.78 20.30
C PRO A 809 11.84 -8.83 20.99
N GLY A 810 12.89 -9.31 20.31
CA GLY A 810 13.89 -10.16 20.96
C GLY A 810 15.16 -10.35 20.16
N SER A 811 16.17 -10.98 20.77
CA SER A 811 17.49 -11.16 20.15
C SER A 811 17.56 -12.40 19.26
N LEU A 812 18.47 -12.37 18.27
CA LEU A 812 18.96 -13.59 17.62
C LEU A 812 19.66 -14.47 18.65
N MET A 813 19.23 -15.73 18.77
CA MET A 813 19.84 -16.71 19.65
C MET A 813 20.15 -18.02 18.92
N ILE A 814 21.37 -18.51 19.08
CA ILE A 814 21.91 -19.68 18.37
C ILE A 814 22.28 -20.74 19.41
N GLY A 815 21.89 -21.99 19.20
CA GLY A 815 22.20 -23.07 20.15
C GLY A 815 22.37 -24.44 19.49
N GLY A 816 23.44 -25.14 19.82
CA GLY A 816 23.72 -26.54 19.45
C GLY A 816 23.65 -27.47 20.66
N ILE A 817 23.03 -28.65 20.53
CA ILE A 817 22.98 -29.66 21.59
C ILE A 817 23.10 -31.11 21.06
N GLU A 818 23.83 -31.94 21.81
CA GLU A 818 23.87 -33.40 21.68
C GLU A 818 22.90 -34.03 22.70
N SER A 819 21.80 -34.62 22.24
CA SER A 819 20.68 -34.99 23.11
C SER A 819 20.77 -36.39 23.72
N THR A 820 21.54 -37.32 23.13
CA THR A 820 21.51 -38.75 23.49
C THR A 820 22.87 -39.27 23.98
N GLY A 821 23.95 -38.66 23.51
CA GLY A 821 25.34 -39.03 23.76
C GLY A 821 25.83 -40.03 22.72
N SER A 822 26.85 -39.65 21.96
CA SER A 822 27.32 -40.33 20.74
C SER A 822 28.71 -40.97 20.88
N GLY A 823 29.10 -41.81 19.92
CA GLY A 823 30.44 -42.40 19.84
C GLY A 823 31.54 -41.47 19.29
N SER A 824 31.17 -40.33 18.69
CA SER A 824 32.06 -39.30 18.11
C SER A 824 31.54 -37.89 18.44
N GLY A 825 32.42 -36.88 18.44
CA GLY A 825 32.02 -35.46 18.54
C GLY A 825 31.43 -34.93 17.22
N GLY A 826 31.03 -33.66 17.19
CA GLY A 826 30.36 -33.02 16.06
C GLY A 826 30.54 -31.53 15.98
N GLU A 827 30.35 -30.96 14.79
CA GLU A 827 30.49 -29.52 14.56
C GLU A 827 29.35 -28.98 13.71
N PHE A 828 28.86 -27.78 14.07
CA PHE A 828 28.04 -26.93 13.22
C PHE A 828 28.87 -25.73 12.78
N LEU A 829 28.94 -25.49 11.48
CA LEU A 829 29.58 -24.32 10.90
C LEU A 829 28.51 -23.37 10.37
N LEU A 830 28.69 -22.07 10.65
CA LEU A 830 27.79 -20.98 10.31
C LEU A 830 28.58 -19.97 9.47
N GLU A 831 28.32 -20.02 8.17
CA GLU A 831 28.87 -19.14 7.13
C GLU A 831 27.80 -18.09 6.76
N ASP A 832 28.23 -16.91 6.31
CA ASP A 832 27.33 -15.86 5.78
C ASP A 832 26.16 -15.48 6.70
N LEU A 833 26.39 -15.52 8.02
CA LEU A 833 25.39 -15.21 9.04
C LEU A 833 24.99 -13.72 8.95
N THR A 834 23.83 -13.47 8.34
CA THR A 834 23.30 -12.13 8.10
C THR A 834 21.96 -11.96 8.79
N LEU A 835 21.87 -10.99 9.70
CA LEU A 835 20.60 -10.64 10.36
C LEU A 835 20.10 -9.32 9.76
N PHE A 836 18.89 -9.35 9.22
CA PHE A 836 18.20 -8.20 8.69
C PHE A 836 17.29 -7.61 9.74
N ASP A 837 17.43 -6.31 9.98
CA ASP A 837 16.58 -5.49 10.83
C ASP A 837 15.57 -4.77 9.94
N HIS A 838 14.29 -5.14 10.05
CA HIS A 838 13.21 -4.49 9.31
C HIS A 838 12.56 -3.35 10.12
N ASP A 839 12.98 -3.12 11.36
CA ASP A 839 12.49 -2.06 12.26
C ASP A 839 13.25 -0.74 12.12
N ALA A 840 14.51 -0.75 11.66
CA ALA A 840 15.37 0.43 11.52
C ALA A 840 14.80 1.56 10.60
N ILE A 841 13.70 1.30 9.90
CA ILE A 841 12.93 2.28 9.11
C ILE A 841 11.95 3.09 10.00
N ARG A 842 11.69 2.69 11.26
CA ARG A 842 10.68 3.30 12.16
C ARG A 842 11.24 4.30 13.20
N ASP A 843 12.46 4.13 13.70
CA ASP A 843 12.86 4.70 15.01
C ASP A 843 13.49 6.12 15.00
N SER A 844 13.14 6.97 14.04
CA SER A 844 13.58 8.38 14.05
C SER A 844 12.49 9.35 14.54
N HIS A 845 11.96 9.21 15.77
CA HIS A 845 11.43 10.26 16.69
C HIS A 845 10.51 9.67 17.83
N PRO A 846 10.33 10.34 18.99
CA PRO A 846 10.03 9.70 20.28
C PRO A 846 8.53 9.36 20.55
N PRO A 847 8.24 8.42 21.46
CA PRO A 847 6.88 8.00 21.80
C PRO A 847 6.13 9.00 22.69
N ALA A 848 4.85 9.22 22.38
CA ALA A 848 3.92 9.91 23.26
C ALA A 848 3.56 9.04 24.48
N ALA A 849 3.94 9.54 25.66
CA ALA A 849 3.43 9.27 27.01
C ALA A 849 2.86 7.86 27.35
N SER A 850 3.65 7.11 28.12
CA SER A 850 3.26 5.90 28.83
C SER A 850 2.15 6.13 29.88
N SER A 851 1.16 5.23 29.94
CA SER A 851 0.43 4.94 31.18
C SER A 851 0.43 3.44 31.48
N GLN A 852 1.10 3.07 32.57
CA GLN A 852 1.08 1.74 33.19
C GLN A 852 -0.33 1.34 33.62
N THR A 853 -0.70 0.06 33.50
CA THR A 853 -1.19 -0.74 34.64
C THR A 853 -1.34 -2.25 34.33
N SER A 854 -0.61 -3.05 35.13
CA SER A 854 -0.96 -4.33 35.76
C SER A 854 -1.89 -5.35 35.06
N GLY A 855 -1.34 -6.55 34.82
CA GLY A 855 -2.08 -7.68 34.25
C GLY A 855 -2.92 -8.50 35.24
N THR A 856 -3.69 -9.43 34.66
CA THR A 856 -4.01 -10.75 35.21
C THR A 856 -4.50 -11.70 34.10
N THR A 857 -4.19 -12.97 34.30
CA THR A 857 -4.25 -14.14 33.40
C THR A 857 -5.62 -14.78 33.16
N ALA A 858 -5.75 -15.40 31.97
CA ALA A 858 -6.23 -16.76 31.66
C ALA A 858 -7.62 -16.96 31.01
N GLY A 859 -7.63 -17.68 29.88
CA GLY A 859 -8.74 -18.58 29.52
C GLY A 859 -8.94 -18.89 28.04
N THR A 860 -8.15 -19.81 27.48
CA THR A 860 -8.34 -20.47 26.17
C THR A 860 -9.73 -21.10 25.96
N THR A 861 -10.30 -20.99 24.75
CA THR A 861 -10.70 -22.15 23.89
C THR A 861 -11.14 -21.75 22.47
N ALA A 862 -10.34 -22.18 21.50
CA ALA A 862 -10.70 -22.87 20.24
C ALA A 862 -11.66 -22.22 19.22
N GLY A 863 -11.07 -21.73 18.12
CA GLY A 863 -11.32 -22.30 16.79
C GLY A 863 -12.17 -21.48 15.82
N GLY A 864 -11.52 -20.60 15.05
CA GLY A 864 -12.03 -20.02 13.81
C GLY A 864 -10.85 -19.59 12.94
N THR A 865 -10.78 -20.08 11.71
CA THR A 865 -9.80 -19.69 10.69
C THR A 865 -10.10 -18.27 10.21
N SER A 866 -9.21 -17.31 10.44
CA SER A 866 -9.39 -15.92 9.98
C SER A 866 -9.17 -15.78 8.47
N VAL A 867 -10.07 -15.05 7.83
CA VAL A 867 -10.21 -14.75 6.39
C VAL A 867 -9.30 -13.59 5.93
N GLY A 868 -8.30 -13.20 6.73
CA GLY A 868 -7.63 -11.88 6.62
C GLY A 868 -6.56 -11.66 5.55
N ASP A 869 -6.30 -12.59 4.62
CA ASP A 869 -5.19 -12.48 3.65
C ASP A 869 -5.61 -12.42 2.16
N ASP A 870 -6.92 -12.41 1.85
CA ASP A 870 -7.43 -12.33 0.47
C ASP A 870 -7.97 -10.92 0.14
N PRO A 871 -7.29 -10.12 -0.71
CA PRO A 871 -7.75 -8.80 -1.12
C PRO A 871 -9.12 -8.81 -1.81
N ASP A 872 -9.47 -9.92 -2.48
CA ASP A 872 -10.79 -10.05 -3.11
C ASP A 872 -11.90 -10.20 -2.08
N ALA A 873 -11.64 -10.74 -0.87
CA ALA A 873 -12.70 -10.96 0.11
C ALA A 873 -13.30 -9.63 0.62
N GLU A 874 -12.47 -8.61 0.82
CA GLU A 874 -12.90 -7.26 1.22
C GLU A 874 -13.68 -6.54 0.11
N ASP A 875 -13.28 -6.72 -1.15
CA ASP A 875 -13.93 -6.06 -2.28
C ASP A 875 -15.19 -6.82 -2.74
N ALA A 876 -15.19 -8.17 -2.70
CA ALA A 876 -16.28 -9.04 -3.11
C ALA A 876 -17.60 -8.77 -2.38
N SER A 877 -17.55 -8.33 -1.13
CA SER A 877 -18.73 -8.08 -0.30
C SER A 877 -19.31 -6.67 -0.52
N HIS A 878 -18.60 -5.75 -1.16
CA HIS A 878 -18.96 -4.33 -1.26
C HIS A 878 -19.48 -3.91 -2.64
N SER A 879 -20.46 -3.01 -2.64
CA SER A 879 -20.91 -2.37 -3.88
C SER A 879 -21.46 -0.97 -3.65
N THR A 880 -21.69 -0.26 -4.74
CA THR A 880 -22.05 1.16 -4.81
C THR A 880 -22.74 1.34 -6.17
N ILE A 881 -23.52 2.40 -6.33
CA ILE A 881 -23.93 2.87 -7.65
C ILE A 881 -23.39 4.26 -7.94
N HIS A 882 -23.03 4.49 -9.19
CA HIS A 882 -22.66 5.81 -9.69
C HIS A 882 -23.47 6.14 -10.95
N LEU A 883 -23.85 7.40 -11.11
CA LEU A 883 -24.43 7.94 -12.35
C LEU A 883 -23.90 9.33 -12.62
N THR A 884 -23.88 9.70 -13.89
CA THR A 884 -23.54 11.06 -14.32
C THR A 884 -24.57 11.57 -15.32
N VAL A 885 -25.02 12.81 -15.14
CA VAL A 885 -26.02 13.47 -16.00
C VAL A 885 -25.59 14.90 -16.30
N THR A 886 -25.87 15.38 -17.50
CA THR A 886 -25.80 16.80 -17.86
C THR A 886 -27.01 17.20 -18.71
N ASP A 887 -27.39 18.47 -18.68
CA ASP A 887 -28.51 19.01 -19.46
C ASP A 887 -28.03 19.98 -20.55
N ALA A 888 -28.98 20.47 -21.35
CA ALA A 888 -28.70 21.40 -22.44
C ALA A 888 -28.30 22.81 -21.97
N ASP A 889 -28.53 23.15 -20.70
CA ASP A 889 -28.18 24.44 -20.10
C ASP A 889 -26.76 24.42 -19.50
N GLY A 890 -26.11 23.26 -19.46
CA GLY A 890 -24.72 23.08 -19.03
C GLY A 890 -24.56 22.59 -17.59
N ASN A 891 -25.66 22.35 -16.86
CA ASN A 891 -25.55 21.80 -15.51
C ASN A 891 -25.01 20.37 -15.57
N VAL A 892 -24.24 19.99 -14.55
CA VAL A 892 -23.60 18.66 -14.48
C VAL A 892 -23.82 18.07 -13.10
N VAL A 893 -24.18 16.79 -13.06
CA VAL A 893 -24.37 16.03 -11.82
C VAL A 893 -23.54 14.75 -11.89
N ALA A 894 -22.63 14.58 -10.93
CA ALA A 894 -21.95 13.31 -10.65
C ALA A 894 -22.46 12.79 -9.31
N TYR A 895 -23.16 11.65 -9.33
CA TYR A 895 -23.89 11.16 -8.16
C TYR A 895 -23.46 9.74 -7.77
N THR A 896 -22.96 9.58 -6.54
CA THR A 896 -22.52 8.29 -5.99
C THR A 896 -23.18 8.00 -4.65
N HIS A 897 -23.87 6.87 -4.50
CA HIS A 897 -24.47 6.43 -3.23
C HIS A 897 -24.46 4.91 -3.08
N THR A 898 -24.60 4.42 -1.85
CA THR A 898 -24.29 3.01 -1.51
C THR A 898 -25.13 2.48 -0.33
N LEU A 899 -25.26 1.15 -0.25
CA LEU A 899 -25.64 0.43 0.97
C LEU A 899 -24.43 -0.11 1.78
N SER A 900 -23.21 0.18 1.33
CA SER A 900 -21.93 -0.42 1.73
C SER A 900 -21.71 -1.83 1.15
N ALA A 901 -22.27 -2.87 1.76
CA ALA A 901 -22.22 -4.21 1.18
C ALA A 901 -23.21 -4.36 0.02
N ILE A 902 -22.96 -5.29 -0.91
CA ILE A 902 -24.00 -5.76 -1.85
C ILE A 902 -25.14 -6.26 -0.99
N GLY A 903 -26.34 -5.69 -1.08
CA GLY A 903 -27.51 -6.01 -0.26
C GLY A 903 -27.52 -5.39 1.14
N GLY A 904 -26.58 -4.50 1.46
CA GLY A 904 -26.46 -3.85 2.77
C GLY A 904 -26.35 -4.86 3.92
N ASN A 905 -27.14 -4.67 4.99
CA ASN A 905 -27.21 -5.63 6.10
C ASN A 905 -28.08 -6.87 5.81
N GLY A 906 -28.61 -6.99 4.60
CA GLY A 906 -29.48 -8.08 4.16
C GLY A 906 -30.95 -7.93 4.58
N MET A 907 -31.31 -6.96 5.42
CA MET A 907 -32.67 -6.75 5.90
C MET A 907 -33.46 -5.88 4.93
N VAL A 908 -34.64 -6.37 4.52
CA VAL A 908 -35.70 -5.56 3.91
C VAL A 908 -36.66 -5.13 5.00
N VAL A 909 -37.07 -3.86 5.01
CA VAL A 909 -38.09 -3.34 5.91
C VAL A 909 -39.44 -3.99 5.57
N PRO A 910 -40.05 -4.79 6.48
CA PRO A 910 -41.29 -5.50 6.17
C PRO A 910 -42.43 -4.55 5.82
N GLY A 911 -43.07 -4.77 4.67
CA GLY A 911 -44.16 -3.93 4.17
C GLY A 911 -43.74 -2.65 3.45
N TYR A 912 -42.44 -2.34 3.41
CA TYR A 912 -41.89 -1.16 2.70
C TYR A 912 -40.87 -1.51 1.60
N GLY A 913 -40.33 -2.74 1.60
CA GLY A 913 -39.73 -3.33 0.41
C GLY A 913 -38.35 -2.80 -0.01
N PHE A 914 -37.64 -2.02 0.82
CA PHE A 914 -36.27 -1.57 0.54
C PHE A 914 -35.25 -2.20 1.50
N LEU A 915 -34.01 -2.37 1.00
CA LEU A 915 -32.87 -2.89 1.76
C LEU A 915 -32.24 -1.81 2.65
N LEU A 916 -31.77 -2.21 3.82
CA LEU A 916 -31.07 -1.35 4.78
C LEU A 916 -29.55 -1.49 4.65
N ASN A 917 -28.83 -0.37 4.78
CA ASN A 917 -27.38 -0.34 4.70
C ASN A 917 -26.68 -0.97 5.92
N ASN A 918 -25.38 -1.23 5.77
CA ASN A 918 -24.47 -1.59 6.85
C ASN A 918 -23.24 -0.66 6.89
N GLU A 919 -23.43 0.64 6.70
CA GLU A 919 -22.33 1.59 6.48
C GLU A 919 -21.29 1.63 7.61
N LEU A 920 -21.63 1.22 8.84
CA LEU A 920 -20.74 1.28 9.99
C LEU A 920 -19.78 0.09 10.09
N SER A 921 -20.11 -1.11 9.59
CA SER A 921 -19.32 -2.34 9.86
C SER A 921 -18.00 -2.45 9.08
N GLY A 922 -17.99 -1.99 7.83
CA GLY A 922 -16.83 -2.14 6.92
C GLY A 922 -15.93 -0.90 6.82
N ARG A 923 -16.35 0.22 7.41
CA ARG A 923 -15.67 1.52 7.25
C ARG A 923 -15.24 2.16 8.57
N THR A 924 -15.60 1.55 9.69
CA THR A 924 -15.22 2.04 11.03
C THR A 924 -14.10 1.15 11.58
N PRO A 925 -12.90 1.69 11.82
CA PRO A 925 -11.83 0.94 12.45
C PRO A 925 -12.12 0.76 13.94
N THR A 926 -12.57 -0.44 14.32
CA THR A 926 -12.91 -0.87 15.68
C THR A 926 -11.71 -0.81 16.64
N ASN A 927 -10.51 -1.10 16.13
CA ASN A 927 -9.26 -1.09 16.89
C ASN A 927 -8.42 0.18 16.72
N ALA A 928 -9.01 1.28 16.24
CA ALA A 928 -8.27 2.53 16.08
C ALA A 928 -7.84 3.13 17.42
N PRO A 929 -6.69 3.82 17.48
CA PRO A 929 -6.29 4.57 18.67
C PRO A 929 -7.39 5.55 19.11
N VAL A 930 -7.52 5.74 20.42
CA VAL A 930 -8.45 6.72 20.99
C VAL A 930 -8.21 8.09 20.34
N GLY A 931 -9.26 8.67 19.77
CA GLY A 931 -9.20 9.97 19.08
C GLY A 931 -8.87 9.90 17.58
N HIS A 932 -8.86 8.71 16.97
CA HIS A 932 -8.73 8.55 15.52
C HIS A 932 -9.84 9.31 14.76
N PRO A 933 -9.53 10.03 13.66
CA PRO A 933 -10.51 10.83 12.91
C PRO A 933 -11.73 10.08 12.40
N ASN A 934 -11.60 8.76 12.18
CA ASN A 934 -12.66 7.86 11.75
C ASN A 934 -13.07 6.82 12.83
N GLY A 935 -12.61 6.96 14.08
CA GLY A 935 -12.91 5.99 15.15
C GLY A 935 -14.39 5.97 15.58
N PRO A 936 -14.88 4.85 16.17
CA PRO A 936 -16.25 4.68 16.67
C PRO A 936 -16.67 5.80 17.63
N ARG A 937 -17.87 6.36 17.43
CA ARG A 937 -18.52 7.32 18.35
C ARG A 937 -20.00 7.54 17.99
N GLY A 938 -20.75 8.09 18.93
CA GLY A 938 -22.18 8.36 18.74
C GLY A 938 -22.41 9.35 17.60
N GLY A 939 -23.40 9.07 16.75
CA GLY A 939 -23.76 9.94 15.63
C GLY A 939 -22.76 9.93 14.46
N MET A 940 -21.74 9.07 14.49
CA MET A 940 -20.67 9.11 13.48
C MET A 940 -21.15 8.89 12.06
N ARG A 941 -20.48 9.54 11.10
CA ARG A 941 -20.65 9.25 9.68
C ARG A 941 -19.33 8.67 9.17
N PRO A 942 -19.27 7.35 8.87
CA PRO A 942 -18.02 6.68 8.54
C PRO A 942 -17.44 7.21 7.23
N VAL A 943 -16.11 7.36 7.20
CA VAL A 943 -15.40 7.80 5.99
C VAL A 943 -15.72 6.90 4.80
N SER A 944 -16.01 7.52 3.66
CA SER A 944 -16.34 6.83 2.42
C SER A 944 -15.26 7.05 1.37
N THR A 945 -15.09 6.10 0.44
CA THR A 945 -14.18 6.22 -0.72
C THR A 945 -14.86 6.74 -1.98
N GLN A 946 -16.14 7.11 -1.90
CA GLN A 946 -16.92 7.59 -3.05
C GLN A 946 -16.34 8.89 -3.61
N ALA A 947 -15.99 8.90 -4.91
CA ALA A 947 -15.31 10.02 -5.56
C ALA A 947 -16.08 10.57 -6.78
N PRO A 948 -17.32 11.11 -6.61
CA PRO A 948 -17.97 11.84 -7.70
C PRO A 948 -17.13 13.08 -8.05
N THR A 949 -16.65 13.13 -9.29
CA THR A 949 -15.59 14.04 -9.73
C THR A 949 -16.04 14.84 -10.94
N ILE A 950 -15.78 16.15 -10.94
CA ILE A 950 -16.02 17.04 -12.07
C ILE A 950 -14.68 17.71 -12.42
N VAL A 951 -14.34 17.74 -13.71
CA VAL A 951 -13.09 18.29 -14.24
C VAL A 951 -13.41 19.47 -15.14
N MET A 952 -12.77 20.60 -14.84
CA MET A 952 -12.85 21.83 -15.63
C MET A 952 -11.53 22.10 -16.34
N HIS A 953 -11.60 22.82 -17.45
CA HIS A 953 -10.43 23.38 -18.12
C HIS A 953 -10.76 24.78 -18.63
N ASN A 954 -9.96 25.77 -18.23
CA ASN A 954 -10.20 27.19 -18.56
C ASN A 954 -11.60 27.69 -18.16
N GLY A 955 -12.15 27.17 -17.06
CA GLY A 955 -13.46 27.56 -16.55
C GLY A 955 -14.65 26.89 -17.24
N GLU A 956 -14.44 25.94 -18.15
CA GLU A 956 -15.51 25.17 -18.80
C GLU A 956 -15.43 23.69 -18.37
N PRO A 957 -16.57 23.00 -18.20
CA PRO A 957 -16.57 21.58 -17.89
C PRO A 957 -16.06 20.77 -19.08
N VAL A 958 -15.14 19.84 -18.81
CA VAL A 958 -14.59 18.94 -19.84
C VAL A 958 -14.94 17.48 -19.59
N MET A 959 -15.15 17.09 -18.33
CA MET A 959 -15.50 15.73 -17.96
C MET A 959 -16.15 15.69 -16.57
N ALA A 960 -17.11 14.79 -16.37
CA ALA A 960 -17.56 14.38 -15.04
C ALA A 960 -17.66 12.86 -15.00
N LEU A 961 -17.30 12.27 -13.86
CA LEU A 961 -17.20 10.83 -13.70
C LEU A 961 -17.25 10.39 -12.24
N GLY A 962 -17.40 9.09 -12.07
CA GLY A 962 -17.24 8.37 -10.83
C GLY A 962 -17.38 6.88 -11.09
N SER A 963 -17.22 6.09 -10.03
CA SER A 963 -17.30 4.63 -10.13
C SER A 963 -17.88 4.06 -8.85
N PRO A 964 -18.56 2.91 -8.92
CA PRO A 964 -18.67 2.02 -7.78
C PRO A 964 -17.39 1.22 -7.56
N GLY A 965 -17.34 0.39 -6.52
CA GLY A 965 -16.21 -0.54 -6.28
C GLY A 965 -15.57 -0.46 -4.89
N GLY A 966 -16.29 -0.03 -3.85
CA GLY A 966 -15.77 -0.08 -2.49
C GLY A 966 -14.45 0.70 -2.34
N GLY A 967 -13.41 0.06 -1.81
CA GLY A 967 -12.09 0.67 -1.67
C GLY A 967 -11.44 1.10 -3.00
N THR A 968 -11.82 0.48 -4.12
CA THR A 968 -11.20 0.68 -5.44
C THR A 968 -11.73 1.89 -6.22
N ILE A 969 -12.71 2.63 -5.68
CA ILE A 969 -13.30 3.80 -6.35
C ILE A 969 -12.24 4.86 -6.64
N VAL A 970 -11.41 5.19 -5.65
CA VAL A 970 -10.36 6.22 -5.75
C VAL A 970 -9.36 5.87 -6.85
N THR A 971 -8.85 4.64 -6.87
CA THR A 971 -7.90 4.16 -7.89
C THR A 971 -8.55 4.12 -9.27
N THR A 972 -9.80 3.69 -9.37
CA THR A 972 -10.54 3.67 -10.64
C THR A 972 -10.71 5.07 -11.22
N VAL A 973 -11.14 6.04 -10.42
CA VAL A 973 -11.28 7.44 -10.86
C VAL A 973 -9.91 8.01 -11.24
N LEU A 974 -8.90 7.85 -10.38
CA LEU A 974 -7.55 8.30 -10.65
C LEU A 974 -6.99 7.73 -11.96
N GLN A 975 -7.17 6.43 -12.22
CA GLN A 975 -6.68 5.78 -13.42
C GLN A 975 -7.35 6.34 -14.69
N VAL A 976 -8.67 6.59 -14.66
CA VAL A 976 -9.37 7.24 -15.79
C VAL A 976 -8.87 8.67 -16.00
N LEU A 977 -8.63 9.43 -14.93
CA LEU A 977 -8.07 10.78 -15.02
C LEU A 977 -6.68 10.77 -15.68
N ILE A 978 -5.73 9.94 -15.22
CA ILE A 978 -4.40 9.92 -15.85
C ILE A 978 -4.45 9.41 -17.30
N ASN A 979 -5.30 8.42 -17.59
CA ASN A 979 -5.44 7.87 -18.93
C ASN A 979 -5.91 8.93 -19.93
N THR A 980 -6.84 9.79 -19.50
CA THR A 980 -7.43 10.84 -20.34
C THR A 980 -6.58 12.11 -20.37
N LEU A 981 -6.14 12.60 -19.20
CA LEU A 981 -5.48 13.90 -19.05
C LEU A 981 -3.98 13.86 -19.38
N ASP A 982 -3.30 12.74 -19.10
CA ASP A 982 -1.86 12.59 -19.33
C ASP A 982 -1.53 11.72 -20.55
N LEU A 983 -2.18 10.54 -20.66
CA LEU A 983 -1.83 9.53 -21.66
C LEU A 983 -2.61 9.68 -22.98
N GLY A 984 -3.50 10.68 -23.06
CA GLY A 984 -4.22 11.04 -24.29
C GLY A 984 -5.21 9.99 -24.80
N MET A 985 -5.67 9.08 -23.92
CA MET A 985 -6.71 8.11 -24.26
C MET A 985 -8.05 8.82 -24.44
N SER A 986 -8.89 8.29 -25.33
CA SER A 986 -10.29 8.71 -25.38
C SER A 986 -11.02 8.24 -24.12
N LEU A 987 -12.06 8.96 -23.67
CA LEU A 987 -12.81 8.57 -22.47
C LEU A 987 -13.37 7.13 -22.55
N PRO A 988 -13.98 6.68 -23.67
CA PRO A 988 -14.38 5.28 -23.82
C PRO A 988 -13.23 4.27 -23.66
N ASP A 989 -12.06 4.56 -24.23
CA ASP A 989 -10.90 3.67 -24.11
C ASP A 989 -10.36 3.67 -22.67
N ALA A 990 -10.32 4.83 -22.01
CA ALA A 990 -9.88 4.96 -20.62
C ALA A 990 -10.80 4.21 -19.65
N VAL A 991 -12.12 4.25 -19.88
CA VAL A 991 -13.11 3.46 -19.11
C VAL A 991 -12.93 1.95 -19.35
N ALA A 992 -12.65 1.54 -20.59
CA ALA A 992 -12.49 0.14 -20.95
C ALA A 992 -11.12 -0.47 -20.56
N ALA A 993 -10.09 0.35 -20.30
CA ALA A 993 -8.74 -0.11 -20.01
C ALA A 993 -8.66 -1.07 -18.81
N PRO A 994 -7.74 -2.06 -18.81
CA PRO A 994 -7.49 -2.92 -17.65
C PRO A 994 -7.07 -2.11 -16.41
N ARG A 995 -7.61 -2.49 -15.25
CA ARG A 995 -7.44 -1.71 -14.02
C ARG A 995 -6.38 -2.29 -13.07
N LEU A 996 -5.70 -1.37 -12.41
CA LEU A 996 -4.73 -1.67 -11.35
C LEU A 996 -5.09 -0.82 -10.12
N SER A 997 -5.08 -1.42 -8.94
CA SER A 997 -5.53 -0.78 -7.70
C SER A 997 -4.54 -1.06 -6.58
N GLN A 998 -3.72 -0.05 -6.26
CA GLN A 998 -2.81 -0.04 -5.12
C GLN A 998 -3.36 0.91 -4.06
N ARG A 999 -3.67 0.36 -2.88
CA ARG A 999 -4.45 1.01 -1.83
C ARG A 999 -3.79 0.91 -0.45
N ASN A 1000 -2.52 0.46 -0.37
CA ASN A 1000 -1.72 0.39 0.85
C ASN A 1000 -2.35 -0.38 2.05
N HIS A 1001 -3.25 -1.34 1.81
CA HIS A 1001 -4.05 -1.97 2.89
C HIS A 1001 -3.84 -3.48 3.08
N SER A 1002 -3.24 -4.21 2.14
CA SER A 1002 -3.03 -5.65 2.35
C SER A 1002 -1.80 -5.89 3.24
N ALA A 1003 -1.87 -6.83 4.17
CA ALA A 1003 -0.72 -7.28 4.96
C ALA A 1003 0.47 -7.75 4.07
N LEU A 1004 0.17 -8.05 2.79
CA LEU A 1004 1.13 -8.41 1.76
C LEU A 1004 1.54 -7.25 0.85
N GLY A 1005 0.86 -6.10 0.90
CA GLY A 1005 1.11 -4.89 0.10
C GLY A 1005 0.88 -5.03 -1.40
N GLN A 1006 0.19 -6.08 -1.83
CA GLN A 1006 0.01 -6.42 -3.24
C GLN A 1006 -0.94 -5.44 -3.94
N THR A 1007 -0.58 -5.08 -5.17
CA THR A 1007 -1.45 -4.31 -6.07
C THR A 1007 -2.47 -5.26 -6.70
N LEU A 1008 -3.76 -4.94 -6.56
CA LEU A 1008 -4.82 -5.68 -7.23
C LEU A 1008 -4.81 -5.35 -8.72
N VAL A 1009 -4.85 -6.35 -9.59
CA VAL A 1009 -4.87 -6.15 -11.04
C VAL A 1009 -5.92 -7.03 -11.71
N GLU A 1010 -6.51 -6.53 -12.78
CA GLU A 1010 -7.42 -7.32 -13.59
C GLU A 1010 -6.68 -8.41 -14.40
N PRO A 1011 -7.32 -9.56 -14.67
CA PRO A 1011 -6.72 -10.64 -15.45
C PRO A 1011 -6.18 -10.18 -16.81
N GLU A 1012 -6.87 -9.24 -17.46
CA GLU A 1012 -6.49 -8.67 -18.75
C GLU A 1012 -5.13 -7.97 -18.69
N PHE A 1013 -4.81 -7.31 -17.56
CA PHE A 1013 -3.52 -6.62 -17.40
C PHE A 1013 -2.33 -7.59 -17.41
N THR A 1014 -2.53 -8.85 -17.02
CA THR A 1014 -1.46 -9.87 -17.03
C THR A 1014 -0.94 -10.21 -18.43
N LEU A 1015 -1.67 -9.80 -19.47
CA LEU A 1015 -1.32 -9.99 -20.87
C LEU A 1015 -0.51 -8.82 -21.45
N GLU A 1016 -0.44 -7.70 -20.74
CA GLU A 1016 0.25 -6.49 -21.18
C GLU A 1016 1.77 -6.56 -20.89
N PRO A 1017 2.64 -5.99 -21.75
CA PRO A 1017 4.09 -5.96 -21.52
C PRO A 1017 4.50 -5.35 -20.17
N GLU A 1018 3.75 -4.33 -19.72
CA GLU A 1018 3.99 -3.58 -18.51
C GLU A 1018 3.87 -4.45 -17.25
N TYR A 1019 3.11 -5.54 -17.29
CA TYR A 1019 2.96 -6.46 -16.16
C TYR A 1019 4.31 -7.04 -15.73
N GLN A 1020 5.12 -7.53 -16.66
CA GLN A 1020 6.44 -8.07 -16.30
C GLN A 1020 7.44 -6.95 -15.97
N ALA A 1021 7.40 -5.84 -16.70
CA ALA A 1021 8.30 -4.70 -16.45
C ALA A 1021 8.10 -4.11 -15.04
N LEU A 1022 6.86 -3.99 -14.57
CA LEU A 1022 6.57 -3.54 -13.21
C LEU A 1022 7.01 -4.56 -12.14
N ARG A 1023 6.90 -5.87 -12.41
CA ARG A 1023 7.44 -6.90 -11.51
C ARG A 1023 8.96 -6.86 -11.42
N GLU A 1024 9.64 -6.58 -12.53
CA GLU A 1024 11.10 -6.38 -12.55
C GLU A 1024 11.50 -5.13 -11.76
N ARG A 1025 10.64 -4.11 -11.71
CA ARG A 1025 10.74 -2.94 -10.80
C ARG A 1025 10.33 -3.23 -9.36
N GLY A 1026 9.97 -4.47 -9.01
CA GLY A 1026 9.67 -4.88 -7.63
C GLY A 1026 8.20 -4.85 -7.23
N HIS A 1027 7.27 -4.45 -8.11
CA HIS A 1027 5.83 -4.49 -7.79
C HIS A 1027 5.35 -5.93 -7.64
N ASP A 1028 4.52 -6.17 -6.62
CA ASP A 1028 3.84 -7.44 -6.41
C ASP A 1028 2.36 -7.31 -6.72
N PHE A 1029 1.82 -8.31 -7.42
CA PHE A 1029 0.47 -8.26 -7.99
C PHE A 1029 -0.39 -9.39 -7.47
N PHE A 1030 -1.63 -9.05 -7.10
CA PHE A 1030 -2.70 -10.00 -6.88
C PHE A 1030 -3.65 -9.91 -8.07
N VAL A 1031 -3.78 -11.00 -8.84
CA VAL A 1031 -4.72 -11.05 -9.97
C VAL A 1031 -6.11 -11.33 -9.42
N THR A 1032 -7.01 -10.36 -9.55
CA THR A 1032 -8.36 -10.48 -8.99
C THR A 1032 -9.13 -11.64 -9.65
N GLY A 1033 -9.82 -12.42 -8.81
CA GLY A 1033 -10.82 -13.41 -9.18
C GLY A 1033 -12.24 -12.84 -9.16
N LEU A 1034 -12.43 -11.55 -8.87
CA LEU A 1034 -13.74 -10.90 -8.87
C LEU A 1034 -14.41 -11.04 -10.24
N SER A 1035 -15.52 -11.78 -10.26
CA SER A 1035 -16.29 -12.04 -11.48
C SER A 1035 -16.83 -10.77 -12.15
N TYR A 1036 -16.88 -9.67 -11.41
CA TYR A 1036 -17.43 -8.39 -11.83
C TYR A 1036 -16.37 -7.32 -12.13
N GLY A 1037 -15.07 -7.60 -11.93
CA GLY A 1037 -13.95 -6.67 -12.19
C GLY A 1037 -13.79 -5.52 -11.18
N ILE A 1038 -12.82 -4.65 -11.40
CA ILE A 1038 -12.51 -3.52 -10.50
C ILE A 1038 -13.34 -2.30 -10.91
N GLY A 1039 -14.44 -1.98 -10.22
CA GLY A 1039 -15.27 -0.79 -10.51
C GLY A 1039 -16.08 -0.84 -11.82
N ALA A 1040 -16.88 0.20 -12.09
CA ALA A 1040 -17.73 0.31 -13.29
C ALA A 1040 -18.14 1.78 -13.56
N VAL A 1041 -17.31 2.50 -14.31
CA VAL A 1041 -17.41 3.95 -14.47
C VAL A 1041 -18.65 4.36 -15.26
N ASN A 1042 -19.32 5.42 -14.79
CA ASN A 1042 -20.24 6.23 -15.60
C ASN A 1042 -19.70 7.66 -15.69
N ALA A 1043 -19.73 8.25 -16.88
CA ALA A 1043 -19.09 9.53 -17.15
C ALA A 1043 -19.76 10.28 -18.30
N VAL A 1044 -19.54 11.60 -18.34
CA VAL A 1044 -19.82 12.45 -19.49
C VAL A 1044 -18.58 13.27 -19.84
N ALA A 1045 -18.36 13.52 -21.13
CA ALA A 1045 -17.32 14.40 -21.64
C ALA A 1045 -17.92 15.47 -22.56
N PHE A 1046 -17.35 16.68 -22.51
CA PHE A 1046 -17.74 17.81 -23.33
C PHE A 1046 -16.70 17.98 -24.45
N LEU A 1047 -17.14 17.82 -25.69
CA LEU A 1047 -16.26 17.79 -26.85
C LEU A 1047 -16.07 19.21 -27.45
N PRO A 1048 -14.89 19.52 -28.03
CA PRO A 1048 -14.61 20.85 -28.57
C PRO A 1048 -15.53 21.34 -29.70
N ASP A 1049 -16.33 20.46 -30.30
CA ASP A 1049 -17.31 20.81 -31.32
C ASP A 1049 -18.72 21.06 -30.75
N GLY A 1050 -18.84 21.20 -29.43
CA GLY A 1050 -20.08 21.48 -28.71
C GLY A 1050 -20.96 20.25 -28.48
N ARG A 1051 -20.46 19.05 -28.82
CA ARG A 1051 -21.16 17.80 -28.53
C ARG A 1051 -20.86 17.32 -27.11
N VAL A 1052 -21.80 16.58 -26.55
CA VAL A 1052 -21.60 15.81 -25.32
C VAL A 1052 -21.45 14.33 -25.65
N GLN A 1053 -20.58 13.64 -24.93
CA GLN A 1053 -20.40 12.19 -25.01
C GLN A 1053 -20.67 11.56 -23.64
N ALA A 1054 -21.74 10.77 -23.53
CA ALA A 1054 -21.95 9.90 -22.38
C ALA A 1054 -21.20 8.58 -22.58
N VAL A 1055 -20.55 8.12 -21.53
CA VAL A 1055 -19.75 6.88 -21.50
C VAL A 1055 -20.12 6.09 -20.25
N SER A 1056 -20.35 4.80 -20.42
CA SER A 1056 -20.61 3.85 -19.37
C SER A 1056 -19.70 2.64 -19.53
N GLU A 1057 -19.49 1.91 -18.44
CA GLU A 1057 -18.71 0.68 -18.41
C GLU A 1057 -19.22 -0.32 -19.45
N PRO A 1058 -18.35 -0.83 -20.35
CA PRO A 1058 -18.79 -1.75 -21.40
C PRO A 1058 -19.01 -3.20 -20.95
N MET A 1059 -18.34 -3.68 -19.89
CA MET A 1059 -18.33 -5.10 -19.55
C MET A 1059 -18.48 -5.41 -18.06
N ARG A 1060 -17.74 -4.70 -17.19
CA ARG A 1060 -17.74 -4.99 -15.75
C ARG A 1060 -19.14 -4.79 -15.19
N ARG A 1061 -19.52 -5.64 -14.22
CA ARG A 1061 -20.88 -5.67 -13.65
C ARG A 1061 -22.01 -5.81 -14.70
N GLY A 1062 -21.74 -6.48 -15.81
CA GLY A 1062 -22.71 -6.67 -16.90
C GLY A 1062 -22.90 -5.44 -17.79
N GLY A 1063 -22.00 -4.45 -17.69
CA GLY A 1063 -22.03 -3.22 -18.47
C GLY A 1063 -23.12 -2.24 -18.03
N GLY A 1064 -23.03 -1.00 -18.50
CA GLY A 1064 -24.02 0.03 -18.27
C GLY A 1064 -24.57 0.63 -19.56
N SER A 1065 -25.21 1.79 -19.44
CA SER A 1065 -25.96 2.41 -20.52
C SER A 1065 -25.72 3.92 -20.55
N ALA A 1066 -25.46 4.42 -21.75
CA ALA A 1066 -25.22 5.82 -22.06
C ALA A 1066 -26.19 6.30 -23.14
N MET A 1067 -26.80 7.46 -22.93
CA MET A 1067 -27.69 8.10 -23.90
C MET A 1067 -27.43 9.61 -23.94
N VAL A 1068 -27.81 10.23 -25.06
CA VAL A 1068 -27.67 11.65 -25.34
C VAL A 1068 -28.92 12.12 -26.06
N GLU A 1069 -29.31 13.37 -25.85
CA GLU A 1069 -30.32 14.01 -26.69
C GLU A 1069 -29.78 14.20 -28.12
N THR A 1070 -30.70 14.35 -29.09
CA THR A 1070 -30.34 14.68 -30.47
C THR A 1070 -31.11 15.86 -31.10
N PRO A 1071 -31.38 16.98 -30.40
CA PRO A 1071 -31.78 18.22 -31.07
C PRO A 1071 -30.60 18.74 -31.91
N SER A 1072 -30.90 19.23 -33.12
CA SER A 1072 -29.87 19.83 -34.00
C SER A 1072 -29.32 21.13 -33.38
N PRO A 1073 -28.03 21.45 -33.58
CA PRO A 1073 -27.40 22.67 -33.07
C PRO A 1073 -28.00 23.96 -33.65
#